data_AF-A0A849BZU2-F1
#
_entry.id   AF-A0A849BZU2-F1
#
_cell.length_a   1.000
_cell.length_b   1.000
_cell.length_c   1.000
_cell.angle_alpha   90.00
_cell.angle_beta   90.00
_cell.angle_gamma   90.00
#
_symmetry.space_group_name_H-M   'P 1'
#
loop_
_entity.id
_entity.type
_entity.pdbx_description
1 polymer ?
#
loop_
_entity_poly.entity_id
_entity_poly.type
_entity_poly.pdbx_seq_one_letter_code
_entity_poly.pdbx_strand_id
1 'polypeptide(L)'
;MVRVPVTTPQSSDRLRVDELDPEQAAAVRAPRGPVCVLAGAGTGKTRTITHRIGHLVSAGHVRAEQVLAVTFTARAAGELRGRLRSLGFGGETAQVQARTFHAAALRQLRYFWPQVIGDVPWKLVDSKFPIVAQAARGTGLSTASDSVRDLLSEIEWAKGSLIAPEDYPDAVARRHREIPYDAAKIAAVYSAYESLKITPDGMMLDFDDLLLHTAAAIEENSGVAEEFRGRYRCFVVDEYQDVTPLQQRVLDAWLGDRDDLTVVGDANQTIYSFTGASPAFLLDFSRRFPDATVVRLERDYRSTPQVVSLANRVIGAARGRIAGTRLQLIGQRADGPEPTFAEYDDEPAEAAAAARGIATLIGQGVPAAEIAVLYRINAQSEVYEQALTEAGIPYQVRGGEGFFMRPEVRQALSTLRQTAARDDLPDAQGPKLVSLVRAALARIGLTNEEPAGVQARERWSSLMALVQLTEELADHDAELDISGLLRELAARSEARHPPTVQGVTLASLHAAKGLEWDAVFLVGLADGTVPIAHVLGPDSTVSDEAALEEERRLLYVGVTRAREHLHLSWALARTEGGRKSRRRSRFLVGLVPDDSPASRIAQQHPTDRRGPKRVHPTCRICGRPLLNTTATMLGRCSRCPADLDAELLATLKDWRKEKADELSLPHFVIFSDTTLTAIAEQLPTDDRALVAIPGIGAKKLQAYGADVLAIVQSRSRAQF
;
A
#
# COMPACT_ATOMS: atom_id res chain seq x y z
N MET A 1 47.74 62.26 22.11
CA MET A 1 47.91 60.82 21.82
C MET A 1 46.53 60.18 21.87
N VAL A 2 45.85 60.13 20.73
CA VAL A 2 44.44 59.74 20.61
C VAL A 2 44.37 58.21 20.71
N ARG A 3 43.65 57.69 21.71
CA ARG A 3 43.35 56.27 21.83
C ARG A 3 42.39 55.89 20.71
N VAL A 4 42.90 55.14 19.74
CA VAL A 4 42.08 54.43 18.73
C VAL A 4 41.21 53.41 19.47
N PRO A 5 39.88 53.43 19.33
CA PRO A 5 39.03 52.41 19.90
C PRO A 5 39.27 51.10 19.14
N VAL A 6 39.58 50.03 19.87
CA VAL A 6 39.60 48.67 19.36
C VAL A 6 38.18 48.34 18.94
N THR A 7 37.94 48.29 17.64
CA THR A 7 36.70 47.79 17.04
C THR A 7 36.52 46.34 17.46
N THR A 8 35.53 46.08 18.31
CA THR A 8 35.00 44.75 18.57
C THR A 8 34.54 44.17 17.22
N PRO A 9 34.93 42.94 16.83
CA PRO A 9 34.43 42.36 15.59
C PRO A 9 32.90 42.25 15.70
N GLN A 10 32.19 42.84 14.74
CA GLN A 10 30.74 42.73 14.66
C GLN A 10 30.35 41.25 14.57
N SER A 11 29.35 40.86 15.36
CA SER A 11 28.81 39.51 15.50
C SER A 11 28.06 38.97 14.27
N SER A 12 28.20 39.61 13.10
CA SER A 12 27.44 39.33 11.89
C SER A 12 28.03 38.22 11.01
N ASP A 13 29.21 37.70 11.32
CA ASP A 13 29.98 36.82 10.42
C ASP A 13 29.84 35.30 10.69
N ARG A 14 28.78 34.87 11.42
CA ARG A 14 28.68 33.48 11.93
C ARG A 14 27.75 32.55 11.16
N LEU A 15 26.97 33.04 10.20
CA LEU A 15 26.07 32.20 9.41
C LEU A 15 26.28 32.53 7.95
N ARG A 16 26.93 31.64 7.20
CA ARG A 16 27.09 31.76 5.75
C ARG A 16 25.76 31.48 5.06
N VAL A 17 24.76 32.33 5.29
CA VAL A 17 23.49 32.32 4.56
C VAL A 17 23.75 32.52 3.06
N ASP A 18 24.88 33.13 2.71
CA ASP A 18 25.31 33.33 1.33
C ASP A 18 25.80 32.03 0.64
N GLU A 19 26.03 30.94 1.40
CA GLU A 19 26.26 29.59 0.86
C GLU A 19 24.97 28.79 0.68
N LEU A 20 23.83 29.39 1.01
CA LEU A 20 22.51 28.84 0.72
C LEU A 20 21.98 29.44 -0.57
N ASP A 21 21.26 28.61 -1.30
CA ASP A 21 20.52 29.02 -2.47
C ASP A 21 19.47 30.09 -2.13
N PRO A 22 19.09 30.97 -3.08
CA PRO A 22 18.16 32.08 -2.84
C PRO A 22 16.89 31.68 -2.10
N GLU A 23 16.28 30.55 -2.44
CA GLU A 23 15.05 30.05 -1.84
C GLU A 23 15.30 29.55 -0.40
N GLN A 24 16.40 28.79 -0.16
CA GLN A 24 16.79 28.38 1.18
C GLN A 24 17.13 29.60 2.06
N ALA A 25 17.87 30.55 1.52
CA ALA A 25 18.21 31.81 2.18
C ALA A 25 16.95 32.64 2.51
N ALA A 26 15.96 32.67 1.61
CA ALA A 26 14.67 33.33 1.86
C ALA A 26 13.92 32.69 3.02
N ALA A 27 13.85 31.35 3.09
CA ALA A 27 13.27 30.65 4.23
C ALA A 27 14.03 30.92 5.54
N VAL A 28 15.36 30.99 5.49
CA VAL A 28 16.21 31.27 6.67
C VAL A 28 16.03 32.71 7.16
N ARG A 29 15.99 33.69 6.26
CA ARG A 29 15.87 35.13 6.55
C ARG A 29 14.43 35.59 6.81
N ALA A 30 13.42 34.76 6.52
CA ALA A 30 12.02 35.11 6.75
C ALA A 30 11.81 35.55 8.22
N PRO A 31 10.99 36.57 8.47
CA PRO A 31 10.77 37.09 9.81
C PRO A 31 10.15 36.04 10.75
N ARG A 32 10.01 36.41 12.02
CA ARG A 32 9.19 35.65 12.98
C ARG A 32 7.71 35.64 12.53
N GLY A 33 6.97 34.63 12.97
CA GLY A 33 5.64 34.32 12.47
C GLY A 33 5.59 33.06 11.57
N PRO A 34 4.49 32.89 10.81
CA PRO A 34 4.17 31.65 10.14
C PRO A 34 4.99 31.49 8.85
N VAL A 35 5.73 30.40 8.76
CA VAL A 35 6.56 30.08 7.59
C VAL A 35 6.26 28.66 7.13
N CYS A 36 5.95 28.51 5.85
CA CYS A 36 5.74 27.22 5.21
C CYS A 36 6.82 26.99 4.15
N VAL A 37 7.63 25.96 4.36
CA VAL A 37 8.64 25.53 3.39
C VAL A 37 8.11 24.29 2.68
N LEU A 38 7.58 24.47 1.47
CA LEU A 38 7.23 23.40 0.56
C LEU A 38 8.52 22.89 -0.07
N ALA A 39 9.00 21.73 0.36
CA ALA A 39 10.33 21.28 0.01
C ALA A 39 10.31 19.87 -0.54
N GLY A 40 10.71 19.73 -1.81
CA GLY A 40 10.70 18.46 -2.50
C GLY A 40 11.72 17.46 -1.93
N ALA A 41 11.74 16.23 -2.46
CA ALA A 41 12.79 15.28 -2.12
C ALA A 41 14.18 15.86 -2.43
N GLY A 42 15.18 15.54 -1.61
CA GLY A 42 16.58 15.96 -1.84
C GLY A 42 16.88 17.47 -1.78
N THR A 43 15.90 18.32 -1.49
CA THR A 43 16.04 19.80 -1.59
C THR A 43 16.68 20.48 -0.37
N GLY A 44 17.17 19.70 0.60
CA GLY A 44 17.82 20.23 1.79
C GLY A 44 16.86 20.77 2.85
N LYS A 45 15.68 20.13 3.04
CA LYS A 45 14.70 20.45 4.10
C LYS A 45 15.38 20.69 5.46
N THR A 46 16.10 19.68 5.95
CA THR A 46 16.77 19.70 7.25
C THR A 46 17.88 20.75 7.33
N ARG A 47 18.60 21.01 6.21
CA ARG A 47 19.60 22.09 6.14
C ARG A 47 18.92 23.45 6.33
N THR A 48 17.82 23.69 5.62
CA THR A 48 17.05 24.94 5.72
C THR A 48 16.51 25.17 7.14
N ILE A 49 15.89 24.14 7.74
CA ILE A 49 15.37 24.16 9.12
C ILE A 49 16.47 24.52 10.11
N THR A 50 17.61 23.83 10.04
CA THR A 50 18.71 24.01 11.01
C THR A 50 19.38 25.37 10.88
N HIS A 51 19.57 25.87 9.66
CA HIS A 51 20.07 27.22 9.42
C HIS A 51 19.07 28.29 9.87
N ARG A 52 17.76 28.10 9.70
CA ARG A 52 16.74 29.04 10.16
C ARG A 52 16.72 29.14 11.69
N ILE A 53 16.72 28.00 12.38
CA ILE A 53 16.81 27.98 13.85
C ILE A 53 18.09 28.68 14.31
N GLY A 54 19.23 28.35 13.69
CA GLY A 54 20.50 29.00 13.97
C GLY A 54 20.48 30.51 13.76
N HIS A 55 19.84 30.98 12.69
CA HIS A 55 19.71 32.40 12.36
C HIS A 55 18.85 33.14 13.40
N LEU A 56 17.68 32.59 13.75
CA LEU A 56 16.80 33.19 14.75
C LEU A 56 17.45 33.28 16.14
N VAL A 57 18.24 32.27 16.52
CA VAL A 57 18.95 32.27 17.80
C VAL A 57 20.14 33.23 17.79
N SER A 58 21.01 33.14 16.78
CA SER A 58 22.22 33.97 16.70
C SER A 58 21.93 35.47 16.47
N ALA A 59 20.83 35.80 15.79
CA ALA A 59 20.36 37.18 15.63
C ALA A 59 19.63 37.71 16.89
N GLY A 60 19.48 36.90 17.94
CA GLY A 60 18.81 37.28 19.19
C GLY A 60 17.29 37.40 19.08
N HIS A 61 16.67 36.90 18.01
CA HIS A 61 15.21 36.95 17.83
C HIS A 61 14.47 35.98 18.77
N VAL A 62 15.09 34.86 19.12
CA VAL A 62 14.54 33.84 20.04
C VAL A 62 15.66 33.23 20.87
N ARG A 63 15.43 32.95 22.16
CA ARG A 63 16.37 32.17 22.97
C ARG A 63 16.28 30.69 22.61
N ALA A 64 17.41 30.00 22.52
CA ALA A 64 17.46 28.59 22.11
C ALA A 64 16.54 27.66 22.93
N GLU A 65 16.46 27.86 24.26
CA GLU A 65 15.58 27.09 25.16
C GLU A 65 14.08 27.29 24.90
N GLN A 66 13.71 28.34 24.17
CA GLN A 66 12.33 28.66 23.79
C GLN A 66 11.95 28.10 22.41
N VAL A 67 12.86 27.42 21.72
CA VAL A 67 12.61 26.76 20.44
C VAL A 67 12.29 25.28 20.66
N LEU A 68 11.13 24.85 20.18
CA LEU A 68 10.74 23.44 20.12
C LEU A 68 10.67 22.97 18.65
N ALA A 69 11.66 22.18 18.24
CA ALA A 69 11.66 21.50 16.95
C ALA A 69 11.06 20.10 17.11
N VAL A 70 10.08 19.77 16.28
CA VAL A 70 9.31 18.53 16.35
C VAL A 70 9.50 17.75 15.05
N THR A 71 9.86 16.47 15.18
CA THR A 71 10.07 15.57 14.04
C THR A 71 9.23 14.31 14.19
N PHE A 72 8.99 13.60 13.09
CA PHE A 72 8.22 12.35 13.12
C PHE A 72 8.94 11.21 13.87
N THR A 73 10.25 11.04 13.66
CA THR A 73 11.03 9.93 14.26
C THR A 73 12.08 10.39 15.28
N ALA A 74 12.41 9.51 16.23
CA ALA A 74 13.49 9.77 17.19
C ALA A 74 14.87 9.92 16.51
N ARG A 75 15.09 9.22 15.39
CA ARG A 75 16.30 9.35 14.58
C ARG A 75 16.41 10.75 13.96
N ALA A 76 15.34 11.24 13.34
CA ALA A 76 15.31 12.59 12.78
C ALA A 76 15.56 13.66 13.85
N ALA A 77 14.95 13.54 15.03
CA ALA A 77 15.24 14.41 16.17
C ALA A 77 16.72 14.35 16.60
N GLY A 78 17.32 13.15 16.61
CA GLY A 78 18.74 12.95 16.89
C GLY A 78 19.65 13.64 15.87
N GLU A 79 19.35 13.48 14.59
CA GLU A 79 20.09 14.08 13.49
C GLU A 79 19.98 15.61 13.50
N LEU A 80 18.78 16.15 13.69
CA LEU A 80 18.54 17.58 13.79
C LEU A 80 19.35 18.19 14.95
N ARG A 81 19.39 17.53 16.12
CA ARG A 81 20.27 17.94 17.24
C ARG A 81 21.76 17.86 16.90
N GLY A 82 22.17 16.82 16.17
CA GLY A 82 23.54 16.69 15.68
C GLY A 82 23.95 17.88 14.82
N ARG A 83 23.11 18.19 13.82
CA ARG A 83 23.31 19.32 12.89
C ARG A 83 23.32 20.66 13.62
N LEU A 84 22.35 20.94 14.49
CA LEU A 84 22.31 22.19 15.28
C LEU A 84 23.55 22.39 16.16
N ARG A 85 24.13 21.32 16.71
CA ARG A 85 25.39 21.39 17.46
C ARG A 85 26.60 21.65 16.56
N SER A 86 26.62 21.05 15.36
CA SER A 86 27.73 21.21 14.41
C SER A 86 27.82 22.61 13.78
N LEU A 87 26.70 23.34 13.69
CA LEU A 87 26.66 24.67 13.08
C LEU A 87 27.42 25.76 13.88
N GLY A 88 28.02 25.44 15.03
CA GLY A 88 29.09 26.26 15.61
C GLY A 88 28.65 27.60 16.24
N PHE A 89 27.36 27.79 16.56
CA PHE A 89 26.84 29.00 17.20
C PHE A 89 27.22 29.13 18.70
N GLY A 90 28.49 28.97 19.05
CA GLY A 90 28.98 29.17 20.42
C GLY A 90 28.35 28.25 21.48
N GLY A 91 27.72 27.15 21.09
CA GLY A 91 26.96 26.27 21.99
C GLY A 91 25.55 26.76 22.32
N GLU A 92 25.13 27.94 21.86
CA GLU A 92 23.81 28.52 22.16
C GLU A 92 22.69 27.65 21.56
N THR A 93 22.84 27.18 20.32
CA THR A 93 21.87 26.29 19.66
C THR A 93 21.82 24.88 20.26
N ALA A 94 22.77 24.49 21.10
CA ALA A 94 22.76 23.17 21.75
C ALA A 94 21.60 23.01 22.74
N GLN A 95 21.01 24.12 23.20
CA GLN A 95 19.85 24.14 24.10
C GLN A 95 18.51 24.03 23.38
N VAL A 96 18.48 24.07 22.05
CA VAL A 96 17.26 23.86 21.26
C VAL A 96 16.71 22.48 21.54
N GLN A 97 15.41 22.41 21.85
CA GLN A 97 14.76 21.14 22.11
C GLN A 97 14.25 20.56 20.79
N ALA A 98 14.86 19.46 20.37
CA ALA A 98 14.43 18.70 19.21
C ALA A 98 13.98 17.30 19.63
N ARG A 99 12.69 17.01 19.43
CA ARG A 99 11.99 15.82 19.96
C ARG A 99 10.93 15.34 18.96
N THR A 100 10.36 14.17 19.19
CA THR A 100 9.10 13.79 18.57
C THR A 100 7.91 14.41 19.31
N PHE A 101 6.73 14.47 18.67
CA PHE A 101 5.48 14.90 19.33
C PHE A 101 5.26 14.16 20.65
N HIS A 102 5.32 12.82 20.60
CA HIS A 102 5.16 11.96 21.78
C HIS A 102 6.21 12.21 22.86
N ALA A 103 7.49 12.37 22.50
CA ALA A 103 8.55 12.59 23.49
C ALA A 103 8.49 14.00 24.12
N ALA A 104 7.92 14.98 23.41
CA ALA A 104 7.63 16.30 23.95
C ALA A 104 6.41 16.23 24.89
N ALA A 105 5.30 15.68 24.42
CA ALA A 105 4.07 15.50 25.19
C ALA A 105 4.30 14.68 26.48
N LEU A 106 5.00 13.56 26.41
CA LEU A 106 5.35 12.74 27.58
C LEU A 106 6.03 13.55 28.69
N ARG A 107 7.00 14.38 28.31
CA ARG A 107 7.75 15.22 29.26
C ARG A 107 6.86 16.29 29.87
N GLN A 108 6.02 16.91 29.05
CA GLN A 108 5.10 17.97 29.48
C GLN A 108 4.02 17.40 30.40
N LEU A 109 3.39 16.30 29.99
CA LEU A 109 2.37 15.63 30.76
C LEU A 109 2.91 15.21 32.12
N ARG A 110 4.08 14.57 32.21
CA ARG A 110 4.69 14.22 33.51
C ARG A 110 4.88 15.42 34.44
N TYR A 111 5.16 16.60 33.90
CA TYR A 111 5.37 17.81 34.68
C TYR A 111 4.06 18.46 35.13
N PHE A 112 3.07 18.54 34.24
CA PHE A 112 1.78 19.19 34.52
C PHE A 112 0.74 18.26 35.12
N TRP A 113 0.94 16.93 35.07
CA TRP A 113 -0.04 15.96 35.57
C TRP A 113 -0.46 16.20 37.03
N PRO A 114 0.46 16.44 37.98
CA PRO A 114 0.07 16.73 39.36
C PRO A 114 -0.71 18.05 39.51
N GLN A 115 -0.55 18.99 38.57
CA GLN A 115 -1.23 20.29 38.59
C GLN A 115 -2.63 20.23 38.01
N VAL A 116 -2.87 19.32 37.06
CA VAL A 116 -4.14 19.21 36.31
C VAL A 116 -5.02 18.10 36.87
N ILE A 117 -4.44 16.93 37.13
CA ILE A 117 -5.15 15.71 37.54
C ILE A 117 -4.91 15.39 39.03
N GLY A 118 -3.85 15.94 39.63
CA GLY A 118 -3.49 15.69 41.03
C GLY A 118 -2.69 14.40 41.20
N ASP A 119 -2.89 13.72 42.33
CA ASP A 119 -2.10 12.55 42.74
C ASP A 119 -2.52 11.23 42.07
N VAL A 120 -3.35 11.27 41.02
CA VAL A 120 -3.76 10.06 40.30
C VAL A 120 -2.53 9.44 39.64
N PRO A 121 -2.09 8.23 40.02
CA PRO A 121 -0.95 7.60 39.37
C PRO A 121 -1.32 7.17 37.96
N TRP A 122 -0.34 7.20 37.05
CA TRP A 122 -0.49 6.67 35.72
C TRP A 122 0.76 5.94 35.25
N LYS A 123 0.59 4.98 34.35
CA LYS A 123 1.68 4.26 33.70
C LYS A 123 1.53 4.29 32.19
N LEU A 124 2.66 4.42 31.50
CA LEU A 124 2.71 4.28 30.05
C LEU A 124 2.61 2.80 29.70
N VAL A 125 1.76 2.46 28.74
CA VAL A 125 1.56 1.11 28.24
C VAL A 125 2.60 0.82 27.17
N ASP A 126 3.51 -0.12 27.44
CA ASP A 126 4.53 -0.54 26.48
C ASP A 126 3.96 -1.36 25.31
N SER A 127 2.87 -2.09 25.55
CA SER A 127 2.18 -2.88 24.52
C SER A 127 0.66 -2.80 24.70
N LYS A 128 -0.02 -2.23 23.70
CA LYS A 128 -1.49 -2.16 23.65
C LYS A 128 -2.13 -3.55 23.47
N PHE A 129 -1.38 -4.51 22.93
CA PHE A 129 -1.89 -5.81 22.48
C PHE A 129 -2.68 -6.59 23.55
N PRO A 130 -2.21 -6.77 24.79
CA PRO A 130 -2.96 -7.54 25.80
C PRO A 130 -4.30 -6.91 26.16
N ILE A 131 -4.35 -5.58 26.20
CA ILE A 131 -5.56 -4.82 26.56
C ILE A 131 -6.58 -4.90 25.41
N VAL A 132 -6.14 -4.73 24.17
CA VAL A 132 -7.01 -4.88 22.99
C VAL A 132 -7.49 -6.33 22.86
N ALA A 133 -6.65 -7.32 23.11
CA ALA A 133 -7.05 -8.73 23.11
C ALA A 133 -8.11 -9.05 24.18
N GLN A 134 -7.98 -8.44 25.37
CA GLN A 134 -8.99 -8.54 26.42
C GLN A 134 -10.31 -7.86 26.02
N ALA A 135 -10.25 -6.67 25.43
CA ALA A 135 -11.42 -5.96 24.91
C ALA A 135 -12.13 -6.74 23.78
N ALA A 136 -11.35 -7.31 22.85
CA ALA A 136 -11.86 -8.19 21.78
C ALA A 136 -12.56 -9.41 22.35
N ARG A 137 -11.98 -10.07 23.36
CA ARG A 137 -12.62 -11.21 24.04
C ARG A 137 -13.95 -10.82 24.69
N GLY A 138 -13.99 -9.68 25.38
CA GLY A 138 -15.20 -9.19 26.06
C GLY A 138 -16.36 -8.86 25.11
N THR A 139 -16.07 -8.61 23.84
CA THR A 139 -17.04 -8.27 22.79
C THR A 139 -17.31 -9.42 21.82
N GLY A 140 -16.70 -10.59 22.04
CA GLY A 140 -16.88 -11.79 21.21
C GLY A 140 -16.17 -11.75 19.86
N LEU A 141 -15.14 -10.90 19.70
CA LEU A 141 -14.26 -10.92 18.52
C LEU A 141 -13.07 -11.86 18.72
N SER A 142 -12.46 -12.24 17.60
CA SER A 142 -11.27 -13.10 17.56
C SER A 142 -10.12 -12.49 18.36
N THR A 143 -9.46 -13.31 19.17
CA THR A 143 -8.21 -12.94 19.87
C THR A 143 -6.97 -13.53 19.19
N ALA A 144 -7.09 -13.97 17.93
CA ALA A 144 -5.93 -14.34 17.13
C ALA A 144 -5.00 -13.14 16.94
N SER A 145 -3.69 -13.38 16.83
CA SER A 145 -2.69 -12.31 16.91
C SER A 145 -2.79 -11.28 15.78
N ASP A 146 -3.09 -11.73 14.57
CA ASP A 146 -3.42 -10.90 13.41
C ASP A 146 -4.69 -10.09 13.64
N SER A 147 -5.79 -10.74 14.07
CA SER A 147 -7.06 -10.08 14.39
C SER A 147 -6.89 -8.93 15.38
N VAL A 148 -6.12 -9.15 16.46
CA VAL A 148 -5.86 -8.13 17.48
C VAL A 148 -4.99 -6.99 16.94
N ARG A 149 -4.00 -7.27 16.08
CA ARG A 149 -3.19 -6.21 15.46
C ARG A 149 -3.98 -5.39 14.45
N ASP A 150 -4.93 -6.00 13.74
CA ASP A 150 -5.85 -5.27 12.84
C ASP A 150 -6.80 -4.37 13.65
N LEU A 151 -7.37 -4.87 14.75
CA LEU A 151 -8.16 -4.05 15.68
C LEU A 151 -7.33 -2.89 16.27
N LEU A 152 -6.08 -3.17 16.67
CA LEU A 152 -5.16 -2.14 17.16
C LEU A 152 -4.90 -1.07 16.10
N SER A 153 -4.71 -1.47 14.84
CA SER A 153 -4.47 -0.54 13.72
C SER A 153 -5.68 0.38 13.49
N GLU A 154 -6.91 -0.14 13.60
CA GLU A 154 -8.12 0.68 13.50
C GLU A 154 -8.28 1.64 14.69
N ILE A 155 -7.98 1.18 15.91
CA ILE A 155 -8.00 2.04 17.11
C ILE A 155 -6.97 3.17 16.99
N GLU A 156 -5.74 2.86 16.54
CA GLU A 156 -4.68 3.86 16.33
C GLU A 156 -5.07 4.88 15.26
N TRP A 157 -5.62 4.41 14.14
CA TRP A 157 -6.12 5.29 13.10
C TRP A 157 -7.23 6.21 13.62
N ALA A 158 -8.19 5.66 14.40
CA ALA A 158 -9.29 6.42 14.97
C ALA A 158 -8.77 7.50 15.94
N LYS A 159 -7.91 7.13 16.90
CA LYS A 159 -7.32 8.05 17.88
C LYS A 159 -6.48 9.13 17.23
N GLY A 160 -5.57 8.75 16.32
CA GLY A 160 -4.74 9.69 15.57
C GLY A 160 -5.59 10.69 14.75
N SER A 161 -6.76 10.25 14.30
CA SER A 161 -7.73 11.06 13.55
C SER A 161 -8.75 11.81 14.42
N LEU A 162 -8.63 11.75 15.75
CA LEU A 162 -9.58 12.35 16.71
C LEU A 162 -11.02 11.84 16.55
N ILE A 163 -11.18 10.54 16.30
CA ILE A 163 -12.48 9.86 16.17
C ILE A 163 -12.75 9.10 17.47
N ALA A 164 -13.84 9.46 18.17
CA ALA A 164 -14.29 8.74 19.35
C ALA A 164 -14.92 7.37 18.98
N PRO A 165 -15.01 6.40 19.91
CA PRO A 165 -15.62 5.10 19.65
C PRO A 165 -17.01 5.18 19.02
N GLU A 166 -17.86 6.09 19.51
CA GLU A 166 -19.22 6.33 19.02
C GLU A 166 -19.27 6.87 17.58
N ASP A 167 -18.26 7.62 17.15
CA ASP A 167 -18.17 8.22 15.82
C ASP A 167 -17.49 7.31 14.79
N TYR A 168 -16.88 6.20 15.25
CA TYR A 168 -16.10 5.31 14.40
C TYR A 168 -16.89 4.76 13.20
N PRO A 169 -18.13 4.24 13.35
CA PRO A 169 -18.90 3.71 12.22
C PRO A 169 -19.14 4.74 11.11
N ASP A 170 -19.50 5.98 11.48
CA ASP A 170 -19.73 7.06 10.53
C ASP A 170 -18.44 7.53 9.87
N ALA A 171 -17.33 7.52 10.61
CA ALA A 171 -16.04 7.93 10.09
C ALA A 171 -15.47 6.95 9.05
N VAL A 172 -15.60 5.63 9.27
CA VAL A 172 -15.15 4.62 8.31
C VAL A 172 -16.04 4.59 7.08
N ALA A 173 -17.35 4.76 7.24
CA ALA A 173 -18.30 4.84 6.12
C ALA A 173 -18.00 6.03 5.21
N ARG A 174 -17.78 7.23 5.78
CA ARG A 174 -17.44 8.45 5.02
C ARG A 174 -16.13 8.35 4.24
N ARG A 175 -15.18 7.55 4.74
CA ARG A 175 -13.85 7.40 4.13
C ARG A 175 -13.71 6.14 3.30
N HIS A 176 -14.77 5.34 3.18
CA HIS A 176 -14.76 4.04 2.50
C HIS A 176 -13.58 3.15 2.95
N ARG A 177 -13.21 3.21 4.24
CA ARG A 177 -12.13 2.37 4.77
C ARG A 177 -12.54 0.91 4.74
N GLU A 178 -11.63 0.07 4.29
CA GLU A 178 -11.74 -1.36 4.44
C GLU A 178 -11.36 -1.75 5.87
N ILE A 179 -12.27 -2.45 6.55
CA ILE A 179 -12.16 -2.77 7.98
C ILE A 179 -12.25 -4.30 8.19
N PRO A 180 -11.54 -4.85 9.20
CA PRO A 180 -11.46 -6.29 9.43
C PRO A 180 -12.76 -6.92 9.97
N TYR A 181 -13.64 -6.11 10.56
CA TYR A 181 -14.89 -6.53 11.19
C TYR A 181 -15.98 -5.49 10.97
N ASP A 182 -17.22 -5.85 11.30
CA ASP A 182 -18.33 -4.90 11.37
C ASP A 182 -17.98 -3.67 12.22
N ALA A 183 -18.31 -2.48 11.72
CA ALA A 183 -17.87 -1.22 12.31
C ALA A 183 -18.39 -1.03 13.74
N ALA A 184 -19.62 -1.47 14.05
CA ALA A 184 -20.18 -1.36 15.40
C ALA A 184 -19.46 -2.28 16.39
N LYS A 185 -18.97 -3.44 15.94
CA LYS A 185 -18.16 -4.33 16.78
C LYS A 185 -16.78 -3.74 17.07
N ILE A 186 -16.14 -3.11 16.09
CA ILE A 186 -14.85 -2.43 16.30
C ILE A 186 -15.03 -1.25 17.28
N ALA A 187 -16.09 -0.46 17.11
CA ALA A 187 -16.45 0.61 18.05
C ALA A 187 -16.65 0.08 19.49
N ALA A 188 -17.31 -1.07 19.65
CA ALA A 188 -17.46 -1.72 20.95
C ALA A 188 -16.13 -2.18 21.55
N VAL A 189 -15.23 -2.77 20.75
CA VAL A 189 -13.86 -3.10 21.20
C VAL A 189 -13.11 -1.86 21.62
N TYR A 190 -13.19 -0.80 20.83
CA TYR A 190 -12.51 0.46 21.11
C TYR A 190 -13.01 1.08 22.43
N SER A 191 -14.32 1.13 22.65
CA SER A 191 -14.91 1.59 23.91
C SER A 191 -14.48 0.72 25.11
N ALA A 192 -14.48 -0.61 24.95
CA ALA A 192 -14.02 -1.53 25.99
C ALA A 192 -12.51 -1.37 26.28
N TYR A 193 -11.70 -1.14 25.25
CA TYR A 193 -10.27 -0.86 25.37
C TYR A 193 -10.01 0.40 26.19
N GLU A 194 -10.70 1.50 25.89
CA GLU A 194 -10.60 2.75 26.65
C GLU A 194 -11.05 2.56 28.12
N SER A 195 -12.13 1.81 28.35
CA SER A 195 -12.60 1.49 29.70
C SER A 195 -11.59 0.66 30.50
N LEU A 196 -10.95 -0.34 29.88
CA LEU A 196 -9.97 -1.20 30.53
C LEU A 196 -8.69 -0.48 30.97
N LYS A 197 -8.42 0.71 30.41
CA LYS A 197 -7.28 1.54 30.82
C LYS A 197 -7.48 2.26 32.15
N ILE A 198 -8.71 2.33 32.64
CA ILE A 198 -9.05 2.95 33.92
C ILE A 198 -9.12 1.83 34.97
N THR A 199 -8.21 1.86 35.94
CA THR A 199 -8.12 0.84 36.99
C THR A 199 -8.26 1.47 38.38
N PRO A 200 -8.60 0.70 39.43
CA PRO A 200 -8.59 1.20 40.80
C PRO A 200 -7.23 1.77 41.24
N ASP A 201 -6.13 1.24 40.68
CA ASP A 201 -4.76 1.65 40.97
C ASP A 201 -4.29 2.85 40.13
N GLY A 202 -5.16 3.47 39.32
CA GLY A 202 -4.84 4.60 38.45
C GLY A 202 -5.07 4.35 36.96
N MET A 203 -4.44 5.18 36.13
CA MET A 203 -4.65 5.17 34.67
C MET A 203 -3.52 4.48 33.90
N MET A 204 -3.88 3.78 32.83
CA MET A 204 -2.96 3.28 31.82
C MET A 204 -3.05 4.18 30.60
N LEU A 205 -1.95 4.82 30.22
CA LEU A 205 -1.91 5.70 29.05
C LEU A 205 -1.14 5.01 27.93
N ASP A 206 -1.67 5.03 26.71
CA ASP A 206 -0.93 4.72 25.51
C ASP A 206 -0.29 5.99 24.89
N PHE A 207 0.41 5.84 23.77
CA PHE A 207 1.08 6.97 23.11
C PHE A 207 0.11 8.06 22.64
N ASP A 208 -1.07 7.69 22.15
CA ASP A 208 -2.07 8.62 21.65
C ASP A 208 -2.71 9.39 22.81
N ASP A 209 -2.92 8.72 23.96
CA ASP A 209 -3.38 9.35 25.19
C ASP A 209 -2.44 10.45 25.69
N LEU A 210 -1.13 10.27 25.51
CA LEU A 210 -0.16 11.32 25.87
C LEU A 210 -0.46 12.61 25.13
N LEU A 211 -0.80 12.52 23.83
CA LEU A 211 -1.13 13.68 23.01
C LEU A 211 -2.49 14.26 23.43
N LEU A 212 -3.51 13.41 23.60
CA LEU A 212 -4.86 13.82 23.99
C LEU A 212 -4.85 14.57 25.33
N HIS A 213 -4.24 13.98 26.36
CA HIS A 213 -4.17 14.61 27.68
C HIS A 213 -3.28 15.85 27.70
N THR A 214 -2.21 15.90 26.89
CA THR A 214 -1.38 17.10 26.79
C THR A 214 -2.15 18.26 26.14
N ALA A 215 -2.90 18.00 25.07
CA ALA A 215 -3.75 19.01 24.45
C ALA A 215 -4.81 19.51 25.43
N ALA A 216 -5.56 18.59 26.04
CA ALA A 216 -6.60 18.93 27.02
C ALA A 216 -6.05 19.74 28.21
N ALA A 217 -4.91 19.32 28.79
CA ALA A 217 -4.27 20.03 29.89
C ALA A 217 -3.94 21.49 29.56
N ILE A 218 -3.54 21.78 28.32
CA ILE A 218 -3.18 23.13 27.87
C ILE A 218 -4.42 23.93 27.42
N GLU A 219 -5.42 23.27 26.85
CA GLU A 219 -6.67 23.91 26.40
C GLU A 219 -7.57 24.29 27.58
N GLU A 220 -7.63 23.44 28.62
CA GLU A 220 -8.59 23.57 29.72
C GLU A 220 -8.01 24.27 30.97
N ASN A 221 -6.69 24.33 31.12
CA ASN A 221 -6.04 24.97 32.27
C ASN A 221 -5.17 26.17 31.82
N SER A 222 -5.64 27.38 32.11
CA SER A 222 -4.96 28.62 31.72
C SER A 222 -3.58 28.78 32.37
N GLY A 223 -3.39 28.33 33.61
CA GLY A 223 -2.09 28.41 34.30
C GLY A 223 -1.03 27.52 33.62
N VAL A 224 -1.42 26.29 33.26
CA VAL A 224 -0.56 25.38 32.48
C VAL A 224 -0.28 25.97 31.09
N ALA A 225 -1.28 26.54 30.44
CA ALA A 225 -1.13 27.18 29.14
C ALA A 225 -0.15 28.36 29.18
N GLU A 226 -0.27 29.24 30.16
CA GLU A 226 0.62 30.40 30.36
C GLU A 226 2.06 29.96 30.63
N GLU A 227 2.26 29.01 31.55
CA GLU A 227 3.59 28.50 31.86
C GLU A 227 4.23 27.84 30.62
N PHE A 228 3.47 27.00 29.92
CA PHE A 228 3.94 26.32 28.72
C PHE A 228 4.31 27.31 27.61
N ARG A 229 3.41 28.23 27.29
CA ARG A 229 3.59 29.23 26.22
C ARG A 229 4.65 30.27 26.58
N GLY A 230 4.88 30.50 27.88
CA GLY A 230 5.99 31.30 28.38
C GLY A 230 7.35 30.63 28.13
N ARG A 231 7.42 29.30 28.31
CA ARG A 231 8.62 28.50 28.07
C ARG A 231 8.93 28.31 26.60
N TYR A 232 7.95 27.92 25.77
CA TYR A 232 8.15 27.68 24.34
C TYR A 232 7.46 28.75 23.50
N ARG A 233 8.23 29.41 22.64
CA ARG A 233 7.77 30.53 21.81
C ARG A 233 7.83 30.26 20.32
N CYS A 234 8.82 29.51 19.86
CA CYS A 234 9.01 29.24 18.44
C CYS A 234 8.90 27.73 18.19
N PHE A 235 8.03 27.34 17.27
CA PHE A 235 7.82 25.95 16.89
C PHE A 235 8.35 25.70 15.49
N VAL A 236 9.02 24.57 15.32
CA VAL A 236 9.47 24.12 14.01
C VAL A 236 9.01 22.67 13.82
N VAL A 237 8.29 22.37 12.75
CA VAL A 237 7.76 21.03 12.51
C VAL A 237 8.27 20.51 11.17
N ASP A 238 9.01 19.41 11.22
CA ASP A 238 9.51 18.70 10.04
C ASP A 238 8.55 17.57 9.63
N GLU A 239 8.56 17.21 8.35
CA GLU A 239 7.64 16.24 7.73
C GLU A 239 6.16 16.53 8.03
N TYR A 240 5.78 17.81 7.93
CA TYR A 240 4.46 18.31 8.31
C TYR A 240 3.31 17.66 7.51
N GLN A 241 3.58 17.09 6.33
CA GLN A 241 2.59 16.35 5.56
C GLN A 241 2.13 15.03 6.22
N ASP A 242 2.89 14.51 7.18
CA ASP A 242 2.59 13.26 7.90
C ASP A 242 1.96 13.52 9.28
N VAL A 243 1.64 14.78 9.60
CA VAL A 243 1.00 15.14 10.86
C VAL A 243 -0.43 14.61 10.90
N THR A 244 -0.78 13.95 12.01
CA THR A 244 -2.16 13.50 12.27
C THR A 244 -3.01 14.62 12.86
N PRO A 245 -4.35 14.57 12.74
CA PRO A 245 -5.24 15.53 13.42
C PRO A 245 -4.97 15.68 14.92
N LEU A 246 -4.65 14.59 15.62
CA LEU A 246 -4.29 14.62 17.03
C LEU A 246 -2.98 15.38 17.28
N GLN A 247 -1.94 15.14 16.48
CA GLN A 247 -0.69 15.90 16.57
C GLN A 247 -0.89 17.37 16.25
N GLN A 248 -1.76 17.68 15.28
CA GLN A 248 -2.12 19.05 14.96
C GLN A 248 -2.83 19.74 16.12
N ARG A 249 -3.77 19.07 16.80
CA ARG A 249 -4.44 19.60 18.00
C ARG A 249 -3.44 19.95 19.10
N VAL A 250 -2.46 19.08 19.35
CA VAL A 250 -1.38 19.38 20.32
C VAL A 250 -0.58 20.60 19.89
N LEU A 251 -0.22 20.71 18.60
CA LEU A 251 0.49 21.87 18.07
C LEU A 251 -0.34 23.16 18.22
N ASP A 252 -1.65 23.08 18.00
CA ASP A 252 -2.57 24.21 18.15
C ASP A 252 -2.67 24.65 19.62
N ALA A 253 -2.78 23.69 20.55
CA ALA A 253 -2.75 23.98 21.98
C ALA A 253 -1.43 24.66 22.41
N TRP A 254 -0.30 24.17 21.90
CA TRP A 254 1.04 24.73 22.12
C TRP A 254 1.19 26.16 21.60
N LEU A 255 0.65 26.44 20.41
CA LEU A 255 0.68 27.76 19.80
C LEU A 255 -0.23 28.75 20.54
N GLY A 256 -1.46 28.34 20.86
CA GLY A 256 -2.53 29.24 21.27
C GLY A 256 -2.85 30.22 20.14
N ASP A 257 -3.01 31.50 20.47
CA ASP A 257 -3.30 32.57 19.50
C ASP A 257 -2.05 33.07 18.74
N ARG A 258 -0.90 32.41 18.94
CA ARG A 258 0.37 32.79 18.29
C ARG A 258 0.55 32.06 16.97
N ASP A 259 1.42 32.62 16.14
CA ASP A 259 1.70 32.16 14.79
C ASP A 259 3.20 31.90 14.52
N ASP A 260 4.04 31.91 15.56
CA ASP A 260 5.48 31.60 15.50
C ASP A 260 5.72 30.10 15.21
N LEU A 261 5.41 29.71 13.98
CA LEU A 261 5.43 28.34 13.48
C LEU A 261 6.15 28.28 12.14
N THR A 262 7.23 27.50 12.07
CA THR A 262 7.83 27.08 10.80
C THR A 262 7.47 25.63 10.51
N VAL A 263 6.79 25.37 9.40
CA VAL A 263 6.50 24.00 8.94
C VAL A 263 7.29 23.69 7.67
N VAL A 264 7.74 22.45 7.56
CA VAL A 264 8.43 21.96 6.37
C VAL A 264 7.85 20.62 5.97
N GLY A 265 7.61 20.43 4.67
CA GLY A 265 7.06 19.18 4.17
C GLY A 265 7.00 19.08 2.65
N ASP A 266 6.71 17.87 2.18
CA ASP A 266 6.46 17.54 0.78
C ASP A 266 5.14 16.78 0.67
N ALA A 267 4.09 17.41 0.13
CA ALA A 267 2.81 16.74 -0.05
C ALA A 267 2.90 15.50 -0.98
N ASN A 268 3.90 15.43 -1.86
CA ASN A 268 4.15 14.26 -2.70
C ASN A 268 4.79 13.09 -1.93
N GLN A 269 5.22 13.29 -0.68
CA GLN A 269 5.76 12.24 0.19
C GLN A 269 4.77 11.76 1.26
N THR A 270 3.49 12.15 1.21
CA THR A 270 2.47 11.64 2.13
C THR A 270 2.12 10.18 1.78
N ILE A 271 2.60 9.25 2.61
CA ILE A 271 2.45 7.79 2.44
C ILE A 271 2.04 7.06 3.74
N TYR A 272 1.52 7.81 4.72
CA TYR A 272 1.10 7.30 6.03
C TYR A 272 -0.38 7.61 6.32
N SER A 273 -1.22 7.76 5.28
CA SER A 273 -2.65 8.05 5.45
C SER A 273 -3.36 6.92 6.20
N PHE A 274 -2.88 5.69 6.02
CA PHE A 274 -3.42 4.50 6.68
C PHE A 274 -3.35 4.58 8.21
N THR A 275 -2.39 5.35 8.77
CA THR A 275 -2.27 5.67 10.21
C THR A 275 -2.93 7.01 10.61
N GLY A 276 -3.63 7.68 9.70
CA GLY A 276 -4.37 8.92 10.00
C GLY A 276 -3.62 10.21 9.70
N ALA A 277 -2.46 10.15 9.04
CA ALA A 277 -1.75 11.35 8.57
C ALA A 277 -2.60 12.12 7.55
N SER A 278 -2.54 13.45 7.59
CA SER A 278 -3.30 14.31 6.68
C SER A 278 -2.42 15.40 6.06
N PRO A 279 -2.28 15.43 4.72
CA PRO A 279 -1.54 16.50 4.05
C PRO A 279 -2.31 17.82 4.05
N ALA A 280 -3.59 17.82 4.45
CA ALA A 280 -4.44 19.01 4.41
C ALA A 280 -3.86 20.16 5.24
N PHE A 281 -3.19 19.87 6.37
CA PHE A 281 -2.57 20.91 7.20
C PHE A 281 -1.45 21.65 6.47
N LEU A 282 -0.64 20.93 5.68
CA LEU A 282 0.39 21.54 4.85
C LEU A 282 -0.22 22.30 3.67
N LEU A 283 -1.20 21.71 2.99
CA LEU A 283 -1.83 22.30 1.80
C LEU A 283 -2.65 23.56 2.13
N ASP A 284 -3.26 23.60 3.32
CA ASP A 284 -4.12 24.71 3.76
C ASP A 284 -3.39 25.70 4.66
N PHE A 285 -2.06 25.59 4.77
CA PHE A 285 -1.28 26.42 5.68
C PHE A 285 -1.47 27.92 5.41
N SER A 286 -1.39 28.36 4.16
CA SER A 286 -1.60 29.76 3.77
C SER A 286 -3.05 30.23 3.93
N ARG A 287 -4.01 29.30 3.92
CA ARG A 287 -5.42 29.62 4.23
C ARG A 287 -5.62 29.85 5.72
N ARG A 288 -4.90 29.11 6.56
CA ARG A 288 -4.92 29.26 8.01
C ARG A 288 -4.13 30.48 8.48
N PHE A 289 -2.99 30.75 7.83
CA PHE A 289 -2.10 31.87 8.12
C PHE A 289 -1.96 32.73 6.86
N PRO A 290 -2.86 33.72 6.64
CA PRO A 290 -2.86 34.54 5.42
C PRO A 290 -1.56 35.31 5.19
N ASP A 291 -0.89 35.72 6.27
CA ASP A 291 0.37 36.45 6.26
C ASP A 291 1.61 35.52 6.22
N ALA A 292 1.41 34.21 6.00
CA ALA A 292 2.50 33.24 5.99
C ALA A 292 3.50 33.49 4.87
N THR A 293 4.78 33.42 5.22
CA THR A 293 5.84 33.33 4.20
C THR A 293 5.89 31.90 3.67
N VAL A 294 5.51 31.72 2.40
CA VAL A 294 5.57 30.42 1.72
C VAL A 294 6.79 30.39 0.80
N VAL A 295 7.67 29.42 1.03
CA VAL A 295 8.89 29.21 0.24
C VAL A 295 8.86 27.84 -0.40
N ARG A 296 9.24 27.77 -1.68
CA ARG A 296 9.29 26.53 -2.46
C ARG A 296 10.76 26.15 -2.69
N LEU A 297 11.17 24.99 -2.21
CA LEU A 297 12.49 24.43 -2.48
C LEU A 297 12.37 23.37 -3.57
N GLU A 298 12.96 23.67 -4.73
CA GLU A 298 12.84 22.87 -5.95
C GLU A 298 14.18 22.26 -6.40
N ARG A 299 15.32 22.82 -5.95
CA ARG A 299 16.65 22.31 -6.30
C ARG A 299 17.01 21.07 -5.49
N ASP A 300 17.19 19.94 -6.16
CA ASP A 300 17.56 18.65 -5.56
C ASP A 300 19.09 18.47 -5.60
N TYR A 301 19.71 18.26 -4.43
CA TYR A 301 21.16 18.02 -4.30
C TYR A 301 21.52 16.55 -4.07
N ARG A 302 20.50 15.69 -4.01
CA ARG A 302 20.65 14.27 -3.70
C ARG A 302 20.86 13.45 -4.96
N SER A 303 20.06 13.71 -5.98
CA SER A 303 19.84 12.86 -7.13
C SER A 303 20.34 13.52 -8.42
N THR A 304 20.79 12.69 -9.36
CA THR A 304 21.18 13.14 -10.70
C THR A 304 19.98 13.73 -11.45
N PRO A 305 20.22 14.65 -12.42
CA PRO A 305 19.14 15.21 -13.24
C PRO A 305 18.24 14.15 -13.90
N GLN A 306 18.79 12.99 -14.26
CA GLN A 306 18.08 11.88 -14.90
C GLN A 306 17.08 11.21 -13.93
N VAL A 307 17.50 10.92 -12.69
CA VAL A 307 16.61 10.41 -11.63
C VAL A 307 15.53 11.44 -11.28
N VAL A 308 15.91 12.71 -11.16
CA VAL A 308 14.99 13.81 -10.85
C VAL A 308 13.94 13.98 -11.96
N SER A 309 14.36 13.90 -13.23
CA SER A 309 13.47 13.94 -14.39
C SER A 309 12.43 12.81 -14.35
N LEU A 310 12.84 11.58 -14.03
CA LEU A 310 11.90 10.47 -13.86
C LEU A 310 10.94 10.71 -12.69
N ALA A 311 11.43 11.19 -11.54
CA ALA A 311 10.59 11.50 -10.38
C ALA A 311 9.49 12.53 -10.72
N ASN A 312 9.86 13.61 -11.43
CA ASN A 312 8.92 14.62 -11.91
C ASN A 312 7.86 14.03 -12.85
N ARG A 313 8.24 13.10 -13.74
CA ARG A 313 7.27 12.44 -14.65
C ARG A 313 6.32 11.52 -13.89
N VAL A 314 6.82 10.73 -12.93
CA VAL A 314 5.99 9.84 -12.08
C VAL A 314 4.90 10.65 -11.36
N ILE A 315 5.29 11.74 -10.69
CA ILE A 315 4.36 12.56 -9.91
C ILE A 315 3.53 13.52 -10.79
N GLY A 316 4.03 13.87 -11.98
CA GLY A 316 3.30 14.69 -12.96
C GLY A 316 1.98 14.07 -13.42
N ALA A 317 1.91 12.73 -13.45
CA ALA A 317 0.71 11.97 -13.76
C ALA A 317 -0.30 11.85 -12.60
N ALA A 318 0.03 12.38 -11.41
CA ALA A 318 -0.87 12.35 -10.26
C ALA A 318 -2.18 13.12 -10.52
N ARG A 319 -3.17 12.97 -9.64
CA ARG A 319 -4.44 13.72 -9.70
C ARG A 319 -4.85 14.22 -8.30
N GLY A 320 -5.91 15.03 -8.25
CA GLY A 320 -6.47 15.54 -6.99
C GLY A 320 -5.73 16.75 -6.41
N ARG A 321 -6.02 17.09 -5.15
CA ARG A 321 -5.60 18.37 -4.53
C ARG A 321 -4.09 18.52 -4.38
N ILE A 322 -3.38 17.43 -4.06
CA ILE A 322 -1.91 17.40 -3.93
C ILE A 322 -1.23 17.74 -5.26
N ALA A 323 -1.89 17.48 -6.39
CA ALA A 323 -1.39 17.85 -7.71
C ALA A 323 -1.13 19.36 -7.87
N GLY A 324 -1.94 20.19 -7.21
CA GLY A 324 -1.84 21.66 -7.30
C GLY A 324 -0.63 22.25 -6.59
N THR A 325 -0.01 21.50 -5.67
CA THR A 325 1.16 21.96 -4.91
C THR A 325 2.46 21.29 -5.32
N ARG A 326 2.46 20.59 -6.47
CA ARG A 326 3.66 19.94 -7.00
C ARG A 326 4.79 20.93 -7.17
N LEU A 327 5.95 20.49 -6.71
CA LEU A 327 7.24 21.11 -6.94
C LEU A 327 7.83 20.46 -8.18
N GLN A 328 8.40 21.26 -9.08
CA GLN A 328 9.18 20.74 -10.18
C GLN A 328 10.63 20.63 -9.72
N LEU A 329 11.10 19.42 -9.45
CA LEU A 329 12.45 19.20 -8.96
C LEU A 329 13.49 19.53 -10.04
N ILE A 330 14.62 20.13 -9.64
CA ILE A 330 15.72 20.49 -10.53
C ILE A 330 17.02 19.89 -9.97
N GLY A 331 17.55 18.85 -10.62
CA GLY A 331 18.78 18.18 -10.18
C GLY A 331 19.99 19.12 -10.26
N GLN A 332 20.77 19.18 -9.17
CA GLN A 332 21.98 20.01 -9.05
C GLN A 332 23.27 19.20 -9.14
N ARG A 333 23.17 17.87 -9.13
CA ARG A 333 24.34 16.98 -9.35
C ARG A 333 24.76 17.04 -10.81
N ALA A 334 25.99 16.60 -11.07
CA ALA A 334 26.42 16.30 -12.43
C ALA A 334 25.50 15.24 -13.07
N ASP A 335 25.45 15.23 -14.39
CA ASP A 335 24.74 14.21 -15.14
C ASP A 335 25.24 12.81 -14.77
N GLY A 336 24.28 11.91 -14.56
CA GLY A 336 24.53 10.50 -14.28
C GLY A 336 23.91 9.60 -15.35
N PRO A 337 23.89 8.29 -15.10
CA PRO A 337 23.30 7.33 -16.01
C PRO A 337 21.77 7.49 -16.10
N GLU A 338 21.21 7.17 -17.27
CA GLU A 338 19.77 7.11 -17.46
C GLU A 338 19.15 5.97 -16.63
N PRO A 339 17.98 6.19 -16.00
CA PRO A 339 17.22 5.13 -15.36
C PRO A 339 16.91 4.00 -16.35
N THR A 340 17.16 2.76 -15.92
CA THR A 340 16.96 1.58 -16.76
C THR A 340 15.67 0.87 -16.40
N PHE A 341 15.06 0.24 -17.40
CA PHE A 341 13.80 -0.50 -17.26
C PHE A 341 14.00 -1.91 -17.80
N ALA A 342 13.53 -2.92 -17.06
CA ALA A 342 13.65 -4.32 -17.47
C ALA A 342 12.38 -5.12 -17.19
N GLU A 343 11.97 -5.92 -18.17
CA GLU A 343 10.92 -6.92 -18.04
C GLU A 343 11.57 -8.31 -17.95
N TYR A 344 11.07 -9.12 -17.02
CA TYR A 344 11.51 -10.51 -16.84
C TYR A 344 10.32 -11.47 -16.90
N ASP A 345 10.62 -12.72 -17.24
CA ASP A 345 9.61 -13.75 -17.40
C ASP A 345 8.96 -14.14 -16.06
N ASP A 346 9.71 -14.13 -14.97
CA ASP A 346 9.31 -14.52 -13.61
C ASP A 346 10.15 -13.80 -12.52
N GLU A 347 9.73 -13.91 -11.25
CA GLU A 347 10.40 -13.23 -10.12
C GLU A 347 11.82 -13.76 -9.85
N PRO A 348 12.11 -15.08 -9.94
CA PRO A 348 13.49 -15.58 -9.85
C PRO A 348 14.42 -14.96 -10.91
N ALA A 349 13.99 -14.84 -12.16
CA ALA A 349 14.78 -14.21 -13.22
C ALA A 349 15.03 -12.72 -12.94
N GLU A 350 14.03 -11.99 -12.44
CA GLU A 350 14.16 -10.60 -11.99
C GLU A 350 15.20 -10.48 -10.86
N ALA A 351 15.10 -11.33 -9.83
CA ALA A 351 16.00 -11.32 -8.68
C ALA A 351 17.45 -11.67 -9.06
N ALA A 352 17.65 -12.70 -9.89
CA ALA A 352 18.96 -13.06 -10.39
C ALA A 352 19.58 -11.94 -11.25
N ALA A 353 18.78 -11.24 -12.03
CA ALA A 353 19.25 -10.09 -12.80
C ALA A 353 19.60 -8.89 -11.91
N ALA A 354 18.79 -8.62 -10.86
CA ALA A 354 19.12 -7.62 -9.86
C ALA A 354 20.46 -7.95 -9.17
N ALA A 355 20.67 -9.18 -8.72
CA ALA A 355 21.93 -9.62 -8.11
C ALA A 355 23.13 -9.45 -9.05
N ARG A 356 23.00 -9.78 -10.34
CA ARG A 356 24.05 -9.52 -11.36
C ARG A 356 24.33 -8.02 -11.55
N GLY A 357 23.28 -7.20 -11.60
CA GLY A 357 23.41 -5.74 -11.70
C GLY A 357 24.15 -5.16 -10.48
N ILE A 358 23.79 -5.62 -9.30
CA ILE A 358 24.45 -5.24 -8.04
C ILE A 358 25.92 -5.67 -8.02
N ALA A 359 26.23 -6.92 -8.40
CA ALA A 359 27.61 -7.39 -8.50
C ALA A 359 28.44 -6.53 -9.47
N THR A 360 27.83 -6.11 -10.59
CA THR A 360 28.47 -5.24 -11.58
C THR A 360 28.80 -3.87 -10.98
N LEU A 361 27.85 -3.25 -10.28
CA LEU A 361 28.07 -1.95 -9.62
C LEU A 361 29.12 -2.04 -8.51
N ILE A 362 29.12 -3.11 -7.71
CA ILE A 362 30.16 -3.37 -6.71
C ILE A 362 31.53 -3.51 -7.39
N GLY A 363 31.61 -4.24 -8.50
CA GLY A 363 32.83 -4.38 -9.31
C GLY A 363 33.31 -3.05 -9.91
N GLN A 364 32.41 -2.09 -10.14
CA GLN A 364 32.70 -0.73 -10.58
C GLN A 364 33.07 0.22 -9.43
N GLY A 365 33.00 -0.25 -8.18
CA GLY A 365 33.43 0.50 -6.99
C GLY A 365 32.30 1.11 -6.16
N VAL A 366 31.03 0.86 -6.49
CA VAL A 366 29.90 1.29 -5.64
C VAL A 366 29.89 0.46 -4.35
N PRO A 367 29.99 1.06 -3.15
CA PRO A 367 29.96 0.30 -1.91
C PRO A 367 28.64 -0.44 -1.72
N ALA A 368 28.66 -1.70 -1.29
CA ALA A 368 27.44 -2.49 -1.09
C ALA A 368 26.44 -1.82 -0.13
N ALA A 369 26.92 -1.10 0.89
CA ALA A 369 26.08 -0.32 1.81
C ALA A 369 25.31 0.84 1.14
N GLU A 370 25.79 1.31 -0.02
CA GLU A 370 25.19 2.37 -0.85
C GLU A 370 24.30 1.79 -1.97
N ILE A 371 23.93 0.51 -1.87
CA ILE A 371 23.02 -0.16 -2.80
C ILE A 371 21.78 -0.65 -2.04
N ALA A 372 20.60 -0.41 -2.60
CA ALA A 372 19.36 -0.92 -2.06
C ALA A 372 18.46 -1.60 -3.10
N VAL A 373 17.74 -2.64 -2.65
CA VAL A 373 16.64 -3.28 -3.37
C VAL A 373 15.36 -2.95 -2.62
N LEU A 374 14.45 -2.22 -3.29
CA LEU A 374 13.20 -1.74 -2.69
C LEU A 374 12.00 -2.43 -3.34
N TYR A 375 11.13 -2.96 -2.49
CA TYR A 375 9.92 -3.71 -2.86
C TYR A 375 8.68 -3.18 -2.12
N ARG A 376 7.48 -3.60 -2.53
CA ARG A 376 6.24 -3.10 -1.91
C ARG A 376 5.92 -3.77 -0.58
N ILE A 377 6.05 -5.09 -0.53
CA ILE A 377 5.68 -5.92 0.62
C ILE A 377 6.86 -6.80 1.06
N ASN A 378 6.96 -7.04 2.36
CA ASN A 378 8.06 -7.81 2.94
C ASN A 378 8.14 -9.24 2.38
N ALA A 379 7.01 -9.86 2.00
CA ALA A 379 6.98 -11.20 1.41
C ALA A 379 7.84 -11.33 0.14
N GLN A 380 8.09 -10.24 -0.59
CA GLN A 380 8.94 -10.25 -1.78
C GLN A 380 10.43 -10.39 -1.47
N SER A 381 10.88 -10.13 -0.23
CA SER A 381 12.31 -10.11 0.08
C SER A 381 13.00 -11.45 -0.17
N GLU A 382 12.27 -12.57 0.02
CA GLU A 382 12.82 -13.92 0.03
C GLU A 382 13.58 -14.28 -1.25
N VAL A 383 13.00 -14.01 -2.42
CA VAL A 383 13.61 -14.31 -3.73
C VAL A 383 14.89 -13.50 -3.95
N TYR A 384 14.92 -12.24 -3.50
CA TYR A 384 16.11 -11.39 -3.58
C TYR A 384 17.17 -11.77 -2.54
N GLU A 385 16.77 -12.18 -1.34
CA GLU A 385 17.67 -12.74 -0.32
C GLU A 385 18.40 -13.98 -0.89
N GLN A 386 17.67 -14.88 -1.55
CA GLN A 386 18.24 -16.06 -2.19
C GLN A 386 19.22 -15.67 -3.30
N ALA A 387 18.80 -14.82 -4.25
CA ALA A 387 19.64 -14.43 -5.38
C ALA A 387 20.95 -13.71 -4.95
N LEU A 388 20.89 -12.88 -3.91
CA LEU A 388 22.08 -12.23 -3.35
C LEU A 388 23.01 -13.25 -2.66
N THR A 389 22.44 -14.22 -1.95
CA THR A 389 23.21 -15.29 -1.30
C THR A 389 23.94 -16.15 -2.33
N GLU A 390 23.27 -16.56 -3.40
CA GLU A 390 23.85 -17.34 -4.50
C GLU A 390 24.97 -16.57 -5.22
N ALA A 391 24.83 -15.25 -5.33
CA ALA A 391 25.87 -14.37 -5.88
C ALA A 391 27.01 -14.06 -4.88
N GLY A 392 26.94 -14.54 -3.64
CA GLY A 392 27.93 -14.25 -2.59
C GLY A 392 27.93 -12.80 -2.12
N ILE A 393 26.82 -12.08 -2.28
CA ILE A 393 26.69 -10.65 -1.96
C ILE A 393 26.10 -10.48 -0.56
N PRO A 394 26.80 -9.82 0.37
CA PRO A 394 26.28 -9.56 1.70
C PRO A 394 25.10 -8.59 1.67
N TYR A 395 24.06 -8.87 2.45
CA TYR A 395 22.86 -8.04 2.52
C TYR A 395 22.34 -7.86 3.94
N GLN A 396 21.44 -6.88 4.13
CA GLN A 396 20.68 -6.63 5.35
C GLN A 396 19.22 -6.33 5.01
N VAL A 397 18.28 -6.86 5.82
CA VAL A 397 16.84 -6.56 5.69
C VAL A 397 16.48 -5.45 6.68
N ARG A 398 15.82 -4.40 6.20
CA ARG A 398 15.42 -3.23 6.99
C ARG A 398 13.90 -3.09 7.03
N GLY A 399 13.37 -2.85 8.23
CA GLY A 399 11.92 -2.70 8.45
C GLY A 399 11.16 -4.03 8.54
N GLY A 400 11.89 -5.14 8.72
CA GLY A 400 11.37 -6.48 8.93
C GLY A 400 12.51 -7.44 9.30
N GLU A 401 12.16 -8.64 9.74
CA GLU A 401 13.12 -9.74 9.90
C GLU A 401 13.29 -10.47 8.55
N GLY A 402 14.44 -11.10 8.32
CA GLY A 402 14.64 -11.98 7.16
C GLY A 402 13.53 -13.05 7.11
N PHE A 403 13.15 -13.50 5.91
CA PHE A 403 11.92 -14.30 5.71
C PHE A 403 11.74 -15.43 6.74
N PHE A 404 12.75 -16.28 6.94
CA PHE A 404 12.70 -17.40 7.90
C PHE A 404 12.72 -17.01 9.37
N MET A 405 13.15 -15.79 9.68
CA MET A 405 13.16 -15.25 11.04
C MET A 405 11.80 -14.71 11.45
N ARG A 406 10.91 -14.41 10.50
CA ARG A 406 9.59 -13.85 10.82
C ARG A 406 8.77 -14.76 11.74
N PRO A 407 8.03 -14.21 12.72
CA PRO A 407 7.25 -15.00 13.67
C PRO A 407 6.26 -15.97 13.01
N GLU A 408 5.56 -15.53 11.97
CA GLU A 408 4.58 -16.34 11.24
C GLU A 408 5.22 -17.46 10.42
N VAL A 409 6.42 -17.23 9.84
CA VAL A 409 7.16 -18.25 9.10
C VAL A 409 7.75 -19.28 10.08
N ARG A 410 8.29 -18.85 11.23
CA ARG A 410 8.71 -19.78 12.30
C ARG A 410 7.55 -20.63 12.82
N GLN A 411 6.37 -20.03 13.00
CA GLN A 411 5.17 -20.76 13.40
C GLN A 411 4.74 -21.76 12.32
N ALA A 412 4.81 -21.39 11.04
CA ALA A 412 4.57 -22.27 9.91
C ALA A 412 5.53 -23.47 9.91
N LEU A 413 6.84 -23.23 10.02
CA LEU A 413 7.85 -24.28 10.09
C LEU A 413 7.64 -25.22 11.29
N SER A 414 7.28 -24.68 12.45
CA SER A 414 6.92 -25.50 13.63
C SER A 414 5.68 -26.38 13.35
N THR A 415 4.68 -25.84 12.66
CA THR A 415 3.45 -26.57 12.31
C THR A 415 3.74 -27.68 11.29
N LEU A 416 4.61 -27.41 10.32
CA LEU A 416 5.05 -28.41 9.34
C LEU A 416 5.88 -29.52 10.00
N ARG A 417 6.77 -29.21 10.95
CA ARG A 417 7.49 -30.21 11.75
C ARG A 417 6.56 -31.11 12.56
N GLN A 418 5.55 -30.52 13.22
CA GLN A 418 4.53 -31.30 13.93
C GLN A 418 3.72 -32.18 12.99
N THR A 419 3.44 -31.69 11.78
CA THR A 419 2.74 -32.47 10.75
C THR A 419 3.62 -33.63 10.29
N ALA A 420 4.89 -33.41 9.99
CA ALA A 420 5.84 -34.45 9.58
C ALA A 420 6.06 -35.54 10.65
N ALA A 421 5.89 -35.21 11.93
CA ALA A 421 6.02 -36.15 13.05
C ALA A 421 4.78 -37.05 13.25
N ARG A 422 3.75 -36.94 12.41
CA ARG A 422 2.55 -37.76 12.50
C ARG A 422 2.70 -39.05 11.68
N ASP A 423 2.53 -40.19 12.34
CA ASP A 423 2.61 -41.52 11.70
C ASP A 423 1.34 -41.89 10.89
N ASP A 424 0.26 -41.10 11.00
CA ASP A 424 -1.04 -41.38 10.37
C ASP A 424 -1.25 -40.65 9.03
N LEU A 425 -0.23 -39.95 8.52
CA LEU A 425 -0.33 -39.21 7.28
C LEU A 425 0.00 -40.10 6.07
N PRO A 426 -0.74 -39.96 4.95
CA PRO A 426 -0.40 -40.65 3.71
C PRO A 426 0.91 -40.09 3.13
N ASP A 427 1.68 -40.94 2.44
CA ASP A 427 2.83 -40.51 1.65
C ASP A 427 2.39 -39.43 0.64
N ALA A 428 2.89 -38.21 0.86
CA ALA A 428 2.50 -37.03 0.13
C ALA A 428 3.72 -36.47 -0.61
N GLN A 429 3.72 -36.62 -1.92
CA GLN A 429 4.73 -36.12 -2.85
C GLN A 429 4.09 -35.27 -3.96
N GLY A 430 4.87 -34.42 -4.61
CA GLY A 430 4.40 -33.54 -5.68
C GLY A 430 3.16 -32.72 -5.28
N PRO A 431 2.06 -32.72 -6.06
CA PRO A 431 0.83 -31.98 -5.73
C PRO A 431 0.17 -32.35 -4.40
N LYS A 432 0.38 -33.59 -3.92
CA LYS A 432 -0.13 -34.04 -2.61
C LYS A 432 0.64 -33.40 -1.46
N LEU A 433 1.95 -33.18 -1.62
CA LEU A 433 2.77 -32.45 -0.65
C LEU A 433 2.28 -31.01 -0.50
N VAL A 434 2.06 -30.30 -1.61
CA VAL A 434 1.51 -28.94 -1.61
C VAL A 434 0.16 -28.89 -0.90
N SER A 435 -0.72 -29.86 -1.19
CA SER A 435 -2.03 -29.97 -0.54
C SER A 435 -1.91 -30.21 0.97
N LEU A 436 -0.96 -31.05 1.40
CA LEU A 436 -0.66 -31.31 2.81
C LEU A 436 -0.14 -30.05 3.51
N VAL A 437 0.79 -29.31 2.89
CA VAL A 437 1.31 -28.04 3.41
C VAL A 437 0.18 -27.01 3.53
N ARG A 438 -0.64 -26.83 2.50
CA ARG A 438 -1.81 -25.94 2.55
C ARG A 438 -2.75 -26.31 3.70
N ALA A 439 -3.05 -27.61 3.88
CA ALA A 439 -3.89 -28.09 4.97
C ALA A 439 -3.28 -27.86 6.36
N ALA A 440 -1.97 -28.05 6.50
CA ALA A 440 -1.25 -27.78 7.75
C ALA A 440 -1.27 -26.28 8.08
N LEU A 441 -1.01 -25.42 7.09
CA LEU A 441 -0.98 -23.98 7.26
C LEU A 441 -2.39 -23.37 7.44
N ALA A 442 -3.44 -24.03 6.96
CA ALA A 442 -4.82 -23.59 7.19
C ALA A 442 -5.16 -23.47 8.68
N ARG A 443 -4.57 -24.35 9.52
CA ARG A 443 -4.74 -24.31 10.98
C ARG A 443 -4.17 -23.06 11.64
N ILE A 444 -3.26 -22.37 10.96
CA ILE A 444 -2.58 -21.17 11.46
C ILE A 444 -2.93 -19.93 10.62
N GLY A 445 -4.04 -19.95 9.88
CA GLY A 445 -4.59 -18.76 9.23
C GLY A 445 -4.35 -18.67 7.71
N LEU A 446 -3.87 -19.72 7.05
CA LEU A 446 -3.89 -19.75 5.58
C LEU A 446 -5.33 -19.98 5.07
N THR A 447 -5.86 -19.01 4.34
CA THR A 447 -7.19 -19.06 3.70
C THR A 447 -7.05 -19.13 2.19
N ASN A 448 -8.08 -19.63 1.50
CA ASN A 448 -8.09 -19.65 0.02
C ASN A 448 -8.17 -18.25 -0.58
N GLU A 449 -8.91 -17.36 0.09
CA GLU A 449 -9.06 -15.96 -0.28
C GLU A 449 -8.22 -15.09 0.65
N GLU A 450 -7.73 -13.96 0.14
CA GLU A 450 -6.99 -12.98 0.93
C GLU A 450 -7.90 -12.40 2.04
N PRO A 451 -7.49 -12.43 3.32
CA PRO A 451 -8.31 -11.91 4.41
C PRO A 451 -8.43 -10.38 4.39
N ALA A 452 -9.43 -9.84 5.09
CA ALA A 452 -9.49 -8.42 5.41
C ALA A 452 -8.56 -8.10 6.59
N GLY A 453 -8.01 -6.88 6.61
CA GLY A 453 -7.05 -6.43 7.63
C GLY A 453 -5.60 -6.50 7.15
N VAL A 454 -4.81 -5.47 7.47
CA VAL A 454 -3.43 -5.31 7.01
C VAL A 454 -2.52 -6.44 7.53
N GLN A 455 -2.71 -6.82 8.80
CA GLN A 455 -1.84 -7.75 9.52
C GLN A 455 -2.19 -9.19 9.17
N ALA A 456 -3.48 -9.50 9.08
CA ALA A 456 -3.95 -10.77 8.52
C ALA A 456 -3.44 -10.97 7.09
N ARG A 457 -3.44 -9.93 6.24
CA ARG A 457 -2.89 -9.97 4.87
C ARG A 457 -1.40 -10.20 4.83
N GLU A 458 -0.62 -9.51 5.66
CA GLU A 458 0.83 -9.71 5.69
C GLU A 458 1.18 -11.15 6.09
N ARG A 459 0.50 -11.68 7.13
CA ARG A 459 0.62 -13.09 7.52
C ARG A 459 0.24 -14.02 6.37
N TRP A 460 -0.91 -13.80 5.75
CA TRP A 460 -1.39 -14.60 4.63
C TRP A 460 -0.38 -14.59 3.47
N SER A 461 0.20 -13.43 3.15
CA SER A 461 1.23 -13.29 2.12
C SER A 461 2.51 -14.05 2.47
N SER A 462 2.97 -14.00 3.73
CA SER A 462 4.12 -14.79 4.20
C SER A 462 3.85 -16.30 4.13
N LEU A 463 2.65 -16.76 4.51
CA LEU A 463 2.26 -18.16 4.42
C LEU A 463 2.12 -18.63 2.97
N MET A 464 1.51 -17.81 2.10
CA MET A 464 1.41 -18.08 0.67
C MET A 464 2.77 -18.14 -0.01
N ALA A 465 3.73 -17.29 0.38
CA ALA A 465 5.10 -17.37 -0.10
C ALA A 465 5.75 -18.72 0.24
N LEU A 466 5.52 -19.24 1.46
CA LEU A 466 6.01 -20.57 1.84
C LEU A 466 5.36 -21.71 1.02
N VAL A 467 4.07 -21.56 0.66
CA VAL A 467 3.38 -22.51 -0.22
C VAL A 467 3.93 -22.45 -1.63
N GLN A 468 4.17 -21.24 -2.17
CA GLN A 468 4.77 -21.05 -3.49
C GLN A 468 6.17 -21.67 -3.54
N LEU A 469 6.99 -21.44 -2.51
CA LEU A 469 8.28 -22.09 -2.36
C LEU A 469 8.17 -23.63 -2.31
N THR A 470 7.12 -24.16 -1.67
CA THR A 470 6.87 -25.62 -1.65
C THR A 470 6.49 -26.13 -3.05
N GLU A 471 5.65 -25.39 -3.78
CA GLU A 471 5.26 -25.71 -5.16
C GLU A 471 6.49 -25.78 -6.07
N GLU A 472 7.39 -24.78 -5.99
CA GLU A 472 8.64 -24.75 -6.74
C GLU A 472 9.54 -25.96 -6.43
N LEU A 473 9.77 -26.24 -5.15
CA LEU A 473 10.61 -27.38 -4.74
C LEU A 473 10.03 -28.72 -5.20
N ALA A 474 8.70 -28.88 -5.11
CA ALA A 474 8.01 -30.10 -5.53
C ALA A 474 7.96 -30.27 -7.06
N ASP A 475 7.99 -29.17 -7.82
CA ASP A 475 8.09 -29.21 -9.28
C ASP A 475 9.51 -29.59 -9.74
N HIS A 476 10.54 -29.22 -8.99
CA HIS A 476 11.94 -29.61 -9.27
C HIS A 476 12.28 -31.05 -8.83
N ASP A 477 11.71 -31.52 -7.71
CA ASP A 477 11.89 -32.87 -7.19
C ASP A 477 10.55 -33.56 -6.92
N ALA A 478 10.15 -34.43 -7.84
CA ALA A 478 8.88 -35.14 -7.77
C ALA A 478 8.81 -36.17 -6.62
N GLU A 479 9.94 -36.61 -6.07
CA GLU A 479 10.00 -37.54 -4.93
C GLU A 479 10.05 -36.81 -3.58
N LEU A 480 10.11 -35.48 -3.59
CA LEU A 480 10.17 -34.65 -2.39
C LEU A 480 8.98 -34.93 -1.47
N ASP A 481 9.29 -35.41 -0.26
CA ASP A 481 8.34 -35.64 0.82
C ASP A 481 8.42 -34.49 1.86
N ILE A 482 7.55 -34.52 2.87
CA ILE A 482 7.52 -33.46 3.89
C ILE A 482 8.83 -33.38 4.70
N SER A 483 9.51 -34.50 4.90
CA SER A 483 10.80 -34.56 5.59
C SER A 483 11.93 -33.96 4.74
N GLY A 484 11.93 -34.22 3.44
CA GLY A 484 12.79 -33.60 2.44
C GLY A 484 12.56 -32.10 2.35
N LEU A 485 11.30 -31.67 2.26
CA LEU A 485 10.93 -30.25 2.28
C LEU A 485 11.48 -29.55 3.54
N LEU A 486 11.29 -30.13 4.72
CA LEU A 486 11.80 -29.54 5.98
C LEU A 486 13.33 -29.46 6.03
N ARG A 487 14.04 -30.43 5.43
CA ARG A 487 15.52 -30.37 5.29
C ARG A 487 15.93 -29.23 4.36
N GLU A 488 15.26 -29.08 3.22
CA GLU A 488 15.54 -28.02 2.27
C GLU A 488 15.26 -26.62 2.86
N LEU A 489 14.13 -26.46 3.53
CA LEU A 489 13.79 -25.22 4.23
C LEU A 489 14.78 -24.90 5.37
N ALA A 490 15.28 -25.92 6.08
CA ALA A 490 16.30 -25.74 7.12
C ALA A 490 17.65 -25.34 6.53
N ALA A 491 18.09 -25.99 5.45
CA ALA A 491 19.32 -25.65 4.74
C ALA A 491 19.29 -24.21 4.23
N ARG A 492 18.16 -23.78 3.64
CA ARG A 492 17.93 -22.40 3.19
C ARG A 492 17.92 -21.38 4.34
N SER A 493 17.52 -21.79 5.54
CA SER A 493 17.57 -20.95 6.73
C SER A 493 18.98 -20.83 7.31
N GLU A 494 19.76 -21.91 7.30
CA GLU A 494 21.13 -21.98 7.87
C GLU A 494 22.19 -21.33 6.96
N ALA A 495 21.99 -21.35 5.64
CA ALA A 495 22.90 -20.71 4.68
C ALA A 495 23.00 -19.17 4.86
N ARG A 496 22.07 -18.55 5.61
CA ARG A 496 21.95 -17.09 5.77
C ARG A 496 22.74 -16.60 7.00
N HIS A 497 24.04 -16.35 6.83
CA HIS A 497 24.99 -15.84 7.85
C HIS A 497 24.98 -14.28 7.97
N PRO A 498 25.61 -13.69 9.02
CA PRO A 498 25.06 -12.74 10.00
C PRO A 498 24.90 -11.29 9.48
N PRO A 499 24.26 -10.37 10.25
CA PRO A 499 24.13 -8.97 9.86
C PRO A 499 25.51 -8.31 9.68
N THR A 500 25.88 -8.05 8.44
CA THR A 500 27.03 -7.21 8.11
C THR A 500 26.56 -5.78 7.99
N VAL A 501 27.19 -4.87 8.74
CA VAL A 501 26.89 -3.42 8.74
C VAL A 501 27.21 -2.76 7.37
N GLN A 502 27.72 -3.53 6.41
CA GLN A 502 28.24 -3.06 5.11
C GLN A 502 27.60 -3.80 3.90
N GLY A 503 26.45 -4.44 4.06
CA GLY A 503 25.75 -5.16 2.99
C GLY A 503 24.69 -4.33 2.23
N VAL A 504 24.25 -4.87 1.09
CA VAL A 504 23.12 -4.36 0.29
C VAL A 504 21.85 -4.28 1.14
N THR A 505 21.11 -3.18 1.04
CA THR A 505 19.89 -3.01 1.85
C THR A 505 18.65 -3.50 1.12
N LEU A 506 17.96 -4.49 1.68
CA LEU A 506 16.61 -4.92 1.30
C LEU A 506 15.59 -4.20 2.18
N ALA A 507 14.65 -3.47 1.59
CA ALA A 507 13.65 -2.73 2.36
C ALA A 507 12.32 -2.56 1.63
N SER A 508 11.23 -2.42 2.38
CA SER A 508 9.98 -1.95 1.80
C SER A 508 10.06 -0.47 1.41
N LEU A 509 9.28 -0.04 0.41
CA LEU A 509 9.20 1.37 0.01
C LEU A 509 8.86 2.31 1.18
N HIS A 510 8.01 1.86 2.13
CA HIS A 510 7.67 2.62 3.34
C HIS A 510 8.87 2.77 4.28
N ALA A 511 9.64 1.69 4.49
CA ALA A 511 10.84 1.71 5.33
C ALA A 511 11.99 2.51 4.70
N ALA A 512 11.95 2.73 3.38
CA ALA A 512 12.93 3.53 2.65
C ALA A 512 12.76 5.05 2.87
N LYS A 513 11.63 5.51 3.41
CA LYS A 513 11.39 6.94 3.62
C LYS A 513 12.44 7.57 4.54
N GLY A 514 12.95 8.72 4.13
CA GLY A 514 14.04 9.42 4.82
C GLY A 514 15.44 8.84 4.58
N LEU A 515 15.57 7.76 3.80
CA LEU A 515 16.85 7.17 3.41
C LEU A 515 17.23 7.58 1.97
N GLU A 516 18.45 7.21 1.57
CA GLU A 516 19.04 7.46 0.25
C GLU A 516 20.25 6.53 0.04
N TRP A 517 20.52 6.18 -1.21
CA TRP A 517 21.59 5.27 -1.66
C TRP A 517 22.11 5.70 -3.03
N ASP A 518 23.37 5.39 -3.34
CA ASP A 518 23.95 5.67 -4.65
C ASP A 518 23.25 4.86 -5.76
N ALA A 519 22.87 3.62 -5.48
CA ALA A 519 22.12 2.76 -6.39
C ALA A 519 20.84 2.19 -5.77
N VAL A 520 19.75 2.23 -6.54
CA VAL A 520 18.46 1.66 -6.13
C VAL A 520 17.88 0.76 -7.23
N PHE A 521 17.49 -0.45 -6.83
CA PHE A 521 16.72 -1.39 -7.63
C PHE A 521 15.27 -1.38 -7.12
N LEU A 522 14.36 -0.77 -7.88
CA LEU A 522 12.91 -0.80 -7.65
C LEU A 522 12.32 -2.01 -8.36
N VAL A 523 11.94 -3.01 -7.59
CA VAL A 523 11.58 -4.33 -8.12
C VAL A 523 10.10 -4.67 -7.92
N GLY A 524 9.58 -5.61 -8.71
CA GLY A 524 8.19 -6.03 -8.62
C GLY A 524 7.19 -4.93 -9.01
N LEU A 525 7.54 -4.06 -9.97
CA LEU A 525 6.69 -2.99 -10.46
C LEU A 525 5.61 -3.50 -11.42
N ALA A 526 4.73 -4.35 -10.90
CA ALA A 526 3.59 -4.94 -11.60
C ALA A 526 2.26 -4.51 -10.95
N ASP A 527 1.20 -4.39 -11.75
CA ASP A 527 -0.18 -4.21 -11.25
C ASP A 527 -0.54 -5.38 -10.32
N GLY A 528 -1.07 -5.07 -9.14
CA GLY A 528 -1.30 -6.02 -8.04
C GLY A 528 -0.17 -6.02 -7.00
N THR A 529 0.99 -5.47 -7.34
CA THR A 529 2.09 -5.23 -6.40
C THR A 529 2.30 -3.72 -6.22
N VAL A 530 2.58 -2.96 -7.28
CA VAL A 530 2.64 -1.49 -7.27
C VAL A 530 1.84 -0.98 -8.48
N PRO A 531 0.59 -0.52 -8.31
CA PRO A 531 -0.17 -0.45 -7.06
C PRO A 531 -0.56 -1.82 -6.53
N ILE A 532 -0.65 -1.94 -5.21
CA ILE A 532 -1.08 -3.17 -4.51
C ILE A 532 -2.53 -3.56 -4.86
N ALA A 533 -2.80 -4.87 -4.88
CA ALA A 533 -4.04 -5.46 -5.39
C ALA A 533 -5.34 -4.87 -4.81
N HIS A 534 -5.41 -4.52 -3.52
CA HIS A 534 -6.64 -4.01 -2.91
C HIS A 534 -7.06 -2.61 -3.38
N VAL A 535 -6.13 -1.85 -3.95
CA VAL A 535 -6.42 -0.55 -4.60
C VAL A 535 -7.05 -0.76 -6.00
N LEU A 536 -7.01 -2.00 -6.48
CA LEU A 536 -7.57 -2.42 -7.76
C LEU A 536 -8.86 -3.23 -7.52
N GLY A 537 -9.86 -3.00 -8.37
CA GLY A 537 -11.08 -3.80 -8.44
C GLY A 537 -10.88 -5.12 -9.20
N PRO A 538 -11.92 -5.98 -9.26
CA PRO A 538 -11.86 -7.32 -9.88
C PRO A 538 -11.36 -7.34 -11.33
N ASP A 539 -11.62 -6.27 -12.09
CA ASP A 539 -11.21 -6.10 -13.48
C ASP A 539 -9.97 -5.21 -13.64
N SER A 540 -9.14 -5.07 -12.59
CA SER A 540 -8.02 -4.11 -12.52
C SER A 540 -8.45 -2.64 -12.67
N THR A 541 -9.74 -2.34 -12.51
CA THR A 541 -10.27 -0.97 -12.41
C THR A 541 -9.79 -0.32 -11.12
N VAL A 542 -9.76 1.01 -11.04
CA VAL A 542 -9.40 1.70 -9.80
C VAL A 542 -10.62 1.68 -8.89
N SER A 543 -10.50 1.05 -7.71
CA SER A 543 -11.58 1.04 -6.70
C SER A 543 -11.54 2.28 -5.81
N ASP A 544 -10.33 2.79 -5.52
CA ASP A 544 -10.08 3.99 -4.72
C ASP A 544 -8.99 4.85 -5.38
N GLU A 545 -9.40 6.00 -5.92
CA GLU A 545 -8.48 6.94 -6.57
C GLU A 545 -7.51 7.58 -5.57
N ALA A 546 -7.93 7.82 -4.32
CA ALA A 546 -7.07 8.43 -3.31
C ALA A 546 -5.95 7.46 -2.89
N ALA A 547 -6.30 6.18 -2.69
CA ALA A 547 -5.33 5.12 -2.41
C ALA A 547 -4.41 4.85 -3.60
N LEU A 548 -4.91 4.94 -4.85
CA LEU A 548 -4.07 4.84 -6.04
C LEU A 548 -3.02 5.95 -6.09
N GLU A 549 -3.44 7.17 -5.80
CA GLU A 549 -2.54 8.31 -5.77
C GLU A 549 -1.53 8.22 -4.60
N GLU A 550 -1.88 7.54 -3.51
CA GLU A 550 -0.92 7.19 -2.45
C GLU A 550 0.12 6.18 -2.92
N GLU A 551 -0.27 5.13 -3.64
CA GLU A 551 0.66 4.16 -4.23
C GLU A 551 1.58 4.82 -5.28
N ARG A 552 1.09 5.84 -6.01
CA ARG A 552 1.94 6.65 -6.91
C ARG A 552 2.96 7.49 -6.12
N ARG A 553 2.56 8.11 -5.01
CA ARG A 553 3.48 8.80 -4.09
C ARG A 553 4.51 7.85 -3.51
N LEU A 554 4.12 6.61 -3.21
CA LEU A 554 5.02 5.56 -2.75
C LEU A 554 6.08 5.22 -3.81
N LEU A 555 5.70 5.09 -5.08
CA LEU A 555 6.66 4.95 -6.19
C LEU A 555 7.59 6.17 -6.31
N TYR A 556 7.04 7.38 -6.24
CA TYR A 556 7.83 8.62 -6.25
C TYR A 556 8.86 8.66 -5.09
N VAL A 557 8.47 8.25 -3.88
CA VAL A 557 9.40 8.09 -2.76
C VAL A 557 10.50 7.12 -3.12
N GLY A 558 10.18 5.95 -3.68
CA GLY A 558 11.15 4.96 -4.15
C GLY A 558 12.17 5.51 -5.15
N VAL A 559 11.69 6.19 -6.19
CA VAL A 559 12.55 6.82 -7.22
C VAL A 559 13.51 7.84 -6.61
N THR A 560 13.00 8.69 -5.72
CA THR A 560 13.79 9.75 -5.06
C THR A 560 14.72 9.25 -3.94
N ARG A 561 14.83 7.93 -3.75
CA ARG A 561 15.87 7.34 -2.88
C ARG A 561 17.20 7.17 -3.60
N ALA A 562 17.21 7.06 -4.93
CA ALA A 562 18.41 6.89 -5.73
C ALA A 562 19.17 8.22 -5.87
N ARG A 563 20.48 8.22 -5.63
CA ARG A 563 21.33 9.37 -5.93
C ARG A 563 21.84 9.34 -7.37
N GLU A 564 22.20 8.17 -7.90
CA GLU A 564 22.84 8.07 -9.20
C GLU A 564 22.26 6.96 -10.08
N HIS A 565 22.34 5.70 -9.64
CA HIS A 565 21.86 4.56 -10.42
C HIS A 565 20.43 4.19 -10.03
N LEU A 566 19.55 4.10 -11.01
CA LEU A 566 18.16 3.68 -10.80
C LEU A 566 17.77 2.60 -11.80
N HIS A 567 17.39 1.44 -11.26
CA HIS A 567 16.89 0.30 -12.02
C HIS A 567 15.44 0.05 -11.64
N LEU A 568 14.55 -0.08 -12.63
CA LEU A 568 13.13 -0.37 -12.45
C LEU A 568 12.80 -1.69 -13.15
N SER A 569 12.22 -2.65 -12.45
CA SER A 569 11.92 -3.95 -13.04
C SER A 569 10.57 -4.53 -12.62
N TRP A 570 10.07 -5.46 -13.44
CA TRP A 570 8.87 -6.24 -13.17
C TRP A 570 8.97 -7.64 -13.80
N ALA A 571 8.26 -8.58 -13.18
CA ALA A 571 8.11 -9.96 -13.66
C ALA A 571 6.70 -10.24 -14.20
N LEU A 572 6.60 -11.03 -15.27
CA LEU A 572 5.34 -11.43 -15.90
C LEU A 572 4.64 -12.61 -15.20
N ALA A 573 5.41 -13.47 -14.55
CA ALA A 573 4.94 -14.54 -13.66
C ALA A 573 5.47 -14.34 -12.24
N ARG A 574 5.04 -15.19 -11.30
CA ARG A 574 5.63 -15.27 -9.96
C ARG A 574 6.71 -16.33 -9.94
N THR A 575 6.33 -17.56 -10.28
CA THR A 575 7.20 -18.73 -10.30
C THR A 575 7.85 -18.94 -11.66
N GLU A 576 8.98 -19.63 -11.68
CA GLU A 576 9.67 -20.05 -12.91
C GLU A 576 8.75 -20.89 -13.80
N GLY A 577 8.71 -20.59 -15.10
CA GLY A 577 7.81 -21.28 -16.05
C GLY A 577 6.31 -21.06 -15.81
N GLY A 578 5.94 -20.22 -14.83
CA GLY A 578 4.57 -19.93 -14.46
C GLY A 578 3.79 -19.16 -15.54
N ARG A 579 2.47 -19.14 -15.39
CA ARG A 579 1.62 -18.40 -16.33
C ARG A 579 1.86 -16.89 -16.23
N LYS A 580 2.37 -16.31 -17.33
CA LYS A 580 2.61 -14.87 -17.54
C LYS A 580 1.31 -14.05 -17.52
N SER A 581 0.77 -13.84 -16.33
CA SER A 581 -0.55 -13.21 -16.11
C SER A 581 -0.44 -11.82 -15.49
N ARG A 582 0.73 -11.47 -14.95
CA ARG A 582 0.98 -10.14 -14.38
C ARG A 582 1.21 -9.14 -15.48
N ARG A 583 0.90 -7.89 -15.16
CA ARG A 583 1.07 -6.76 -16.06
C ARG A 583 2.01 -5.76 -15.43
N ARG A 584 2.82 -5.12 -16.27
CA ARG A 584 3.60 -3.94 -15.89
C ARG A 584 2.73 -2.95 -15.14
N SER A 585 3.30 -2.35 -14.09
CA SER A 585 2.63 -1.29 -13.33
C SER A 585 2.12 -0.20 -14.26
N ARG A 586 0.86 0.19 -14.07
CA ARG A 586 0.26 1.34 -14.76
C ARG A 586 1.02 2.65 -14.54
N PHE A 587 1.80 2.75 -13.46
CA PHE A 587 2.59 3.95 -13.19
C PHE A 587 3.80 4.09 -14.12
N LEU A 588 4.20 3.03 -14.83
CA LEU A 588 5.29 3.07 -15.81
C LEU A 588 4.82 3.42 -17.23
N VAL A 589 3.51 3.53 -17.48
CA VAL A 589 2.97 3.88 -18.80
C VAL A 589 3.42 5.30 -19.18
N GLY A 590 4.08 5.42 -20.34
CA GLY A 590 4.66 6.69 -20.81
C GLY A 590 5.97 7.08 -20.14
N LEU A 591 6.51 6.25 -19.23
CA LEU A 591 7.82 6.48 -18.61
C LEU A 591 8.93 5.63 -19.24
N VAL A 592 8.59 4.43 -19.70
CA VAL A 592 9.53 3.54 -20.39
C VAL A 592 9.81 4.10 -21.80
N PRO A 593 11.09 4.34 -22.18
CA PRO A 593 11.44 4.86 -23.50
C PRO A 593 11.02 3.91 -24.63
N ASP A 594 10.39 4.38 -25.70
CA ASP A 594 9.81 3.52 -26.76
C ASP A 594 10.81 2.55 -27.42
N ASP A 595 12.09 2.89 -27.41
CA ASP A 595 13.22 2.10 -27.92
C ASP A 595 13.75 1.06 -26.91
N SER A 596 13.31 1.11 -25.66
CA SER A 596 13.65 0.13 -24.64
C SER A 596 13.10 -1.26 -24.99
N PRO A 597 13.88 -2.35 -24.82
CA PRO A 597 13.36 -3.71 -24.90
C PRO A 597 12.14 -3.95 -23.99
N ALA A 598 12.04 -3.19 -22.90
CA ALA A 598 10.96 -3.24 -21.92
C ALA A 598 9.72 -2.39 -22.30
N SER A 599 9.75 -1.72 -23.47
CA SER A 599 8.61 -0.95 -24.00
C SER A 599 7.52 -1.78 -24.65
N ARG A 600 7.78 -3.07 -24.86
CA ARG A 600 6.73 -4.03 -25.16
C ARG A 600 5.81 -4.06 -23.95
N ILE A 601 4.72 -3.29 -24.00
CA ILE A 601 3.56 -3.54 -23.14
C ILE A 601 3.29 -5.02 -23.33
N ALA A 602 3.33 -5.81 -22.24
CA ALA A 602 2.72 -7.13 -22.22
C ALA A 602 1.34 -6.92 -22.80
N GLN A 603 1.16 -7.24 -24.09
CA GLN A 603 -0.11 -7.05 -24.77
C GLN A 603 -1.10 -7.73 -23.85
N GLN A 604 -2.29 -7.16 -23.67
CA GLN A 604 -3.37 -8.00 -23.18
C GLN A 604 -3.29 -9.21 -24.09
N HIS A 605 -2.82 -10.35 -23.58
CA HIS A 605 -3.01 -11.58 -24.27
C HIS A 605 -4.51 -11.54 -24.49
N PRO A 606 -4.99 -11.42 -25.76
CA PRO A 606 -6.34 -11.82 -26.03
C PRO A 606 -6.29 -13.22 -25.46
N THR A 607 -7.03 -13.44 -24.37
CA THR A 607 -7.11 -14.76 -23.77
C THR A 607 -7.19 -15.72 -24.93
N ASP A 608 -6.34 -16.74 -24.93
CA ASP A 608 -6.36 -17.83 -25.91
C ASP A 608 -7.62 -18.68 -25.67
N ARG A 609 -8.73 -17.96 -25.73
CA ARG A 609 -10.13 -18.28 -25.78
C ARG A 609 -10.62 -17.44 -26.96
N ARG A 610 -10.24 -17.86 -28.16
CA ARG A 610 -11.26 -17.95 -29.22
C ARG A 610 -12.25 -19.04 -28.82
N GLY A 611 -12.97 -18.78 -27.74
CA GLY A 611 -14.30 -19.30 -27.49
C GLY A 611 -15.22 -18.07 -27.56
N PRO A 612 -16.35 -18.14 -28.28
CA PRO A 612 -17.21 -16.98 -28.48
C PRO A 612 -17.67 -16.43 -27.12
N LYS A 613 -17.66 -15.10 -26.97
CA LYS A 613 -18.24 -14.39 -25.81
C LYS A 613 -19.60 -15.03 -25.47
N ARG A 614 -19.75 -15.59 -24.27
CA ARG A 614 -21.08 -15.98 -23.77
C ARG A 614 -21.85 -14.71 -23.45
N VAL A 615 -22.46 -14.14 -24.48
CA VAL A 615 -23.56 -13.19 -24.35
C VAL A 615 -24.66 -13.95 -23.64
N HIS A 616 -25.02 -13.55 -22.41
CA HIS A 616 -26.21 -14.10 -21.77
C HIS A 616 -27.41 -13.70 -22.62
N PRO A 617 -28.18 -14.66 -23.17
CA PRO A 617 -29.29 -14.34 -24.04
C PRO A 617 -30.32 -13.52 -23.26
N THR A 618 -30.77 -12.41 -23.85
CA THR A 618 -31.78 -11.54 -23.26
C THR A 618 -33.17 -11.92 -23.75
N CYS A 619 -34.19 -11.68 -22.92
CA CYS A 619 -35.58 -11.90 -23.29
C CYS A 619 -35.94 -11.04 -24.50
N ARG A 620 -36.43 -11.66 -25.58
CA ARG A 620 -36.85 -10.96 -26.80
C ARG A 620 -37.96 -9.92 -26.58
N ILE A 621 -38.75 -10.08 -25.52
CA ILE A 621 -39.91 -9.23 -25.22
C ILE A 621 -39.52 -8.07 -24.27
N CYS A 622 -38.81 -8.35 -23.18
CA CYS A 622 -38.54 -7.35 -22.13
C CYS A 622 -37.06 -6.97 -21.97
N GLY A 623 -36.14 -7.54 -22.75
CA GLY A 623 -34.71 -7.22 -22.72
C GLY A 623 -33.93 -7.74 -21.49
N ARG A 624 -34.59 -8.37 -20.51
CA ARG A 624 -33.92 -8.87 -19.29
C ARG A 624 -33.05 -10.11 -19.56
N PRO A 625 -31.92 -10.30 -18.86
CA PRO A 625 -31.09 -11.51 -18.99
C PRO A 625 -31.87 -12.78 -18.67
N LEU A 626 -31.76 -13.81 -19.53
CA LEU A 626 -32.35 -15.12 -19.31
C LEU A 626 -31.36 -15.99 -18.54
N LEU A 627 -31.63 -16.18 -17.24
CA LEU A 627 -30.70 -16.86 -16.32
C LEU A 627 -30.95 -18.37 -16.21
N ASN A 628 -32.08 -18.89 -16.72
CA ASN A 628 -32.43 -20.30 -16.67
C ASN A 628 -32.48 -20.95 -18.07
N THR A 629 -32.19 -22.24 -18.15
CA THR A 629 -32.01 -23.00 -19.41
C THR A 629 -33.27 -23.03 -20.26
N THR A 630 -34.45 -23.16 -19.64
CA THR A 630 -35.73 -23.22 -20.35
C THR A 630 -36.12 -21.87 -20.95
N ALA A 631 -35.96 -20.78 -20.19
CA ALA A 631 -36.22 -19.42 -20.67
C ALA A 631 -35.21 -19.01 -21.75
N THR A 632 -33.96 -19.47 -21.63
CA THR A 632 -32.94 -19.33 -22.67
C THR A 632 -33.37 -20.01 -23.96
N MET A 633 -33.82 -21.27 -23.89
CA MET A 633 -34.27 -22.03 -25.06
C MET A 633 -35.53 -21.44 -25.72
N LEU A 634 -36.44 -20.87 -24.94
CA LEU A 634 -37.65 -20.20 -25.46
C LEU A 634 -37.39 -18.76 -25.94
N GLY A 635 -36.22 -18.18 -25.62
CA GLY A 635 -35.90 -16.78 -25.92
C GLY A 635 -36.75 -15.74 -25.17
N ARG A 636 -37.54 -16.14 -24.16
CA ARG A 636 -38.37 -15.26 -23.34
C ARG A 636 -38.45 -15.69 -21.87
N CYS A 637 -38.66 -14.74 -20.97
CA CYS A 637 -38.83 -15.04 -19.55
C CYS A 637 -40.27 -15.55 -19.26
N SER A 638 -40.44 -16.31 -18.17
CA SER A 638 -41.73 -16.89 -17.79
C SER A 638 -42.84 -15.89 -17.50
N ARG A 639 -42.52 -14.60 -17.36
CA ARG A 639 -43.47 -13.51 -17.10
C ARG A 639 -43.97 -12.81 -18.38
N CYS A 640 -43.42 -13.13 -19.55
CA CYS A 640 -43.85 -12.55 -20.82
C CYS A 640 -44.84 -13.49 -21.54
N PRO A 641 -45.84 -12.95 -22.26
CA PRO A 641 -46.87 -13.76 -22.93
C PRO A 641 -46.27 -14.75 -23.94
N ALA A 642 -46.94 -15.91 -24.08
CA ALA A 642 -46.62 -16.94 -25.06
C ALA A 642 -47.64 -16.87 -26.19
N ASP A 643 -47.19 -16.74 -27.43
CA ASP A 643 -48.06 -16.88 -28.60
C ASP A 643 -47.72 -18.22 -29.25
N LEU A 644 -48.38 -19.28 -28.79
CA LEU A 644 -48.07 -20.67 -29.16
C LEU A 644 -49.15 -21.24 -30.08
N ASP A 645 -48.79 -21.61 -31.30
CA ASP A 645 -49.67 -22.40 -32.17
C ASP A 645 -49.65 -23.87 -31.74
N ALA A 646 -50.68 -24.29 -30.99
CA ALA A 646 -50.79 -25.64 -30.45
C ALA A 646 -50.91 -26.73 -31.53
N GLU A 647 -51.51 -26.42 -32.68
CA GLU A 647 -51.71 -27.37 -33.77
C GLU A 647 -50.41 -27.56 -34.58
N LEU A 648 -49.65 -26.47 -34.77
CA LEU A 648 -48.30 -26.56 -35.31
C LEU A 648 -47.38 -27.37 -34.40
N LEU A 649 -47.45 -27.14 -33.08
CA LEU A 649 -46.64 -27.91 -32.13
C LEU A 649 -46.98 -29.41 -32.17
N ALA A 650 -48.26 -29.77 -32.32
CA ALA A 650 -48.67 -31.16 -32.49
C ALA A 650 -48.09 -31.75 -33.78
N THR A 651 -48.25 -31.05 -34.90
CA THR A 651 -47.72 -31.47 -36.21
C THR A 651 -46.20 -31.68 -36.18
N LEU A 652 -45.46 -30.78 -35.53
CA LEU A 652 -44.01 -30.89 -35.37
C LEU A 652 -43.60 -32.05 -34.46
N LYS A 653 -44.40 -32.37 -33.43
CA LYS A 653 -44.16 -33.52 -32.56
C LYS A 653 -44.39 -34.85 -33.28
N ASP A 654 -45.43 -34.92 -34.12
CA ASP A 654 -45.74 -36.09 -34.92
C ASP A 654 -44.67 -36.34 -35.98
N TRP A 655 -44.30 -35.30 -36.75
CA TRP A 655 -43.19 -35.39 -37.69
C TRP A 655 -41.88 -35.83 -37.02
N ARG A 656 -41.56 -35.28 -35.84
CA ARG A 656 -40.36 -35.68 -35.09
C ARG A 656 -40.40 -37.16 -34.71
N LYS A 657 -41.58 -37.65 -34.29
CA LYS A 657 -41.76 -39.06 -33.92
C LYS A 657 -41.53 -39.97 -35.12
N GLU A 658 -42.16 -39.68 -36.25
CA GLU A 658 -41.99 -40.45 -37.50
C GLU A 658 -40.52 -40.47 -37.94
N LYS A 659 -39.85 -39.31 -37.93
CA LYS A 659 -38.43 -39.21 -38.32
C LYS A 659 -37.50 -39.92 -37.34
N ALA A 660 -37.84 -39.94 -36.04
CA ALA A 660 -37.08 -40.62 -35.01
C ALA A 660 -37.19 -42.14 -35.15
N ASP A 661 -38.40 -42.64 -35.45
CA ASP A 661 -38.66 -44.05 -35.71
C ASP A 661 -37.94 -44.51 -36.99
N GLU A 662 -38.00 -43.72 -38.07
CA GLU A 662 -37.28 -43.97 -39.34
C GLU A 662 -35.77 -44.14 -39.12
N LEU A 663 -35.18 -43.29 -38.29
CA LEU A 663 -33.74 -43.28 -38.02
C LEU A 663 -33.34 -44.17 -36.84
N SER A 664 -34.30 -44.81 -36.16
CA SER A 664 -34.08 -45.57 -34.92
C SER A 664 -33.32 -44.77 -33.84
N LEU A 665 -33.62 -43.47 -33.72
CA LEU A 665 -33.00 -42.57 -32.75
C LEU A 665 -34.03 -42.12 -31.70
N PRO A 666 -33.63 -41.84 -30.44
CA PRO A 666 -34.53 -41.25 -29.46
C PRO A 666 -35.04 -39.86 -29.92
N HIS A 667 -36.33 -39.54 -29.66
CA HIS A 667 -36.98 -38.31 -30.17
C HIS A 667 -36.20 -37.02 -29.87
N PHE A 668 -35.62 -36.90 -28.67
CA PHE A 668 -34.89 -35.70 -28.24
C PHE A 668 -33.59 -35.47 -29.05
N VAL A 669 -33.05 -36.50 -29.71
CA VAL A 669 -31.88 -36.39 -30.58
C VAL A 669 -32.20 -35.56 -31.81
N ILE A 670 -33.42 -35.68 -32.36
CA ILE A 670 -33.91 -34.86 -33.48
C ILE A 670 -34.15 -33.42 -32.99
N PHE A 671 -35.18 -33.20 -32.16
CA PHE A 671 -35.41 -31.91 -31.47
C PHE A 671 -35.98 -32.13 -30.08
N SER A 672 -35.61 -31.28 -29.12
CA SER A 672 -36.22 -31.30 -27.78
C SER A 672 -37.64 -30.70 -27.82
N ASP A 673 -38.50 -31.06 -26.86
CA ASP A 673 -39.84 -30.47 -26.74
C ASP A 673 -39.79 -28.95 -26.58
N THR A 674 -38.79 -28.43 -25.87
CA THR A 674 -38.58 -26.99 -25.69
C THR A 674 -38.22 -26.30 -27.02
N THR A 675 -37.41 -26.95 -27.86
CA THR A 675 -37.05 -26.44 -29.19
C THR A 675 -38.27 -26.44 -30.13
N LEU A 676 -39.07 -27.50 -30.14
CA LEU A 676 -40.31 -27.53 -30.93
C LEU A 676 -41.32 -26.48 -30.47
N THR A 677 -41.43 -26.26 -29.15
CA THR A 677 -42.26 -25.20 -28.57
C THR A 677 -41.77 -23.83 -29.04
N ALA A 678 -40.45 -23.59 -29.03
CA ALA A 678 -39.88 -22.35 -29.52
C ALA A 678 -40.13 -22.15 -31.03
N ILE A 679 -40.09 -23.20 -31.86
CA ILE A 679 -40.44 -23.12 -33.29
C ILE A 679 -41.91 -22.74 -33.47
N ALA A 680 -42.81 -23.39 -32.73
CA ALA A 680 -44.25 -23.11 -32.78
C ALA A 680 -44.61 -21.71 -32.24
N GLU A 681 -43.78 -21.12 -31.37
CA GLU A 681 -43.93 -19.73 -30.89
C GLU A 681 -43.29 -18.67 -31.80
N GLN A 682 -42.31 -19.05 -32.62
CA GLN A 682 -41.49 -18.10 -33.39
C GLN A 682 -41.80 -18.11 -34.89
N LEU A 683 -42.49 -19.15 -35.37
CA LEU A 683 -42.90 -19.32 -36.77
C LEU A 683 -41.76 -18.95 -37.76
N PRO A 684 -40.57 -19.57 -37.64
CA PRO A 684 -39.43 -19.20 -38.48
C PRO A 684 -39.74 -19.49 -39.95
N THR A 685 -39.57 -18.48 -40.81
CA THR A 685 -39.89 -18.57 -42.24
C THR A 685 -38.69 -18.90 -43.12
N ASP A 686 -37.47 -18.80 -42.58
CA ASP A 686 -36.22 -19.08 -43.28
C ASP A 686 -35.18 -19.77 -42.37
N ASP A 687 -34.10 -20.27 -42.98
CA ASP A 687 -33.02 -20.97 -42.28
C ASP A 687 -32.35 -20.09 -41.21
N ARG A 688 -32.28 -18.78 -41.46
CA ARG A 688 -31.64 -17.84 -40.53
C ARG A 688 -32.46 -17.67 -39.25
N ALA A 689 -33.77 -17.56 -39.38
CA ALA A 689 -34.72 -17.51 -38.27
C ALA A 689 -34.74 -18.84 -37.51
N LEU A 690 -34.63 -19.97 -38.21
CA LEU A 690 -34.60 -21.29 -37.58
C LEU A 690 -33.31 -21.50 -36.76
N VAL A 691 -32.13 -21.10 -37.27
CA VAL A 691 -30.86 -21.17 -36.53
C VAL A 691 -30.81 -20.24 -35.32
N ALA A 692 -31.59 -19.15 -35.34
CA ALA A 692 -31.68 -18.23 -34.20
C ALA A 692 -32.35 -18.87 -32.97
N ILE A 693 -33.09 -19.98 -33.14
CA ILE A 693 -33.73 -20.72 -32.05
C ILE A 693 -32.68 -21.60 -31.34
N PRO A 694 -32.46 -21.40 -30.02
CA PRO A 694 -31.46 -22.18 -29.29
C PRO A 694 -31.79 -23.68 -29.29
N GLY A 695 -30.77 -24.50 -29.57
CA GLY A 695 -30.91 -25.96 -29.74
C GLY A 695 -30.87 -26.43 -31.20
N ILE A 696 -30.87 -25.51 -32.17
CA ILE A 696 -30.76 -25.80 -33.61
C ILE A 696 -29.35 -25.43 -34.10
N GLY A 697 -28.44 -26.42 -34.12
CA GLY A 697 -27.09 -26.27 -34.65
C GLY A 697 -27.00 -26.59 -36.15
N ALA A 698 -25.88 -26.25 -36.79
CA ALA A 698 -25.65 -26.42 -38.23
C ALA A 698 -25.95 -27.85 -38.74
N LYS A 699 -25.59 -28.89 -37.99
CA LYS A 699 -25.91 -30.29 -38.35
C LYS A 699 -27.42 -30.57 -38.38
N LYS A 700 -28.19 -30.03 -37.43
CA LYS A 700 -29.64 -30.22 -37.37
C LYS A 700 -30.36 -29.41 -38.44
N LEU A 701 -29.87 -28.20 -38.73
CA LEU A 701 -30.36 -27.41 -39.85
C LEU A 701 -30.18 -28.16 -41.17
N GLN A 702 -28.98 -28.70 -41.41
CA GLN A 702 -28.69 -29.43 -42.65
C GLN A 702 -29.53 -30.72 -42.78
N ALA A 703 -29.75 -31.42 -41.67
CA ALA A 703 -30.47 -32.70 -41.68
C ALA A 703 -32.00 -32.54 -41.70
N TYR A 704 -32.54 -31.49 -41.06
CA TYR A 704 -33.96 -31.39 -40.75
C TYR A 704 -34.59 -30.02 -41.06
N GLY A 705 -33.79 -29.00 -41.40
CA GLY A 705 -34.25 -27.62 -41.55
C GLY A 705 -35.30 -27.45 -42.64
N ALA A 706 -35.09 -28.08 -43.80
CA ALA A 706 -36.02 -28.00 -44.93
C ALA A 706 -37.41 -28.57 -44.58
N ASP A 707 -37.45 -29.73 -43.93
CA ASP A 707 -38.70 -30.39 -43.50
C ASP A 707 -39.46 -29.50 -42.49
N VAL A 708 -38.75 -28.98 -41.48
CA VAL A 708 -39.35 -28.14 -40.44
C VAL A 708 -39.89 -26.82 -41.03
N LEU A 709 -39.13 -26.16 -41.91
CA LEU A 709 -39.59 -24.94 -42.58
C LEU A 709 -40.79 -25.21 -43.48
N ALA A 710 -40.84 -26.35 -44.18
CA ALA A 710 -42.00 -26.72 -44.97
C ALA A 710 -43.25 -26.90 -44.11
N ILE A 711 -43.13 -27.53 -42.93
CA ILE A 711 -44.25 -27.68 -41.97
C ILE A 711 -44.73 -26.30 -41.48
N VAL A 712 -43.81 -25.44 -41.05
CA VAL A 712 -44.14 -24.08 -40.58
C VAL A 712 -44.79 -23.26 -41.70
N GLN A 713 -44.25 -23.32 -42.93
CA GLN A 713 -44.79 -22.61 -44.08
C GLN A 713 -46.18 -23.13 -44.48
N SER A 714 -46.40 -24.45 -44.43
CA SER A 714 -47.71 -25.04 -44.73
C SER A 714 -48.80 -24.54 -43.76
N ARG A 715 -48.45 -24.37 -42.48
CA ARG A 715 -49.35 -23.81 -41.46
C ARG A 715 -49.61 -22.32 -41.66
N SER A 716 -48.57 -21.55 -41.98
CA SER A 716 -48.71 -20.11 -42.26
C SER A 716 -49.61 -19.83 -43.46
N ARG A 717 -49.60 -20.70 -44.49
CA ARG A 717 -50.49 -20.59 -45.66
C ARG A 717 -51.95 -21.00 -45.40
N ALA A 718 -52.22 -21.74 -44.34
CA ALA A 718 -53.58 -22.14 -43.94
C ALA A 718 -54.27 -21.11 -43.03
N GLN A 719 -53.54 -20.11 -42.52
CA GLN A 719 -54.05 -19.02 -41.68
C GLN A 719 -54.40 -17.73 -42.46
N PHE A 720 -54.15 -17.70 -43.77
CA PHE A 720 -54.47 -16.59 -44.67
C PHE A 720 -55.59 -16.93 -45.66
#